data_AF-A0A816FW67-F1
#
_entry.id   AF-A0A816FW67-F1
#
_cell.length_a   1.000
_cell.length_b   1.000
_cell.length_c   1.000
_cell.angle_alpha   90.00
_cell.angle_beta   90.00
_cell.angle_gamma   90.00
#
_symmetry.space_group_name_H-M   'P 1'
#
loop_
_entity.id
_entity.type
_entity.pdbx_description
1 polymer ?
#
loop_
_entity_poly.entity_id
_entity_poly.type
_entity_poly.pdbx_seq_one_letter_code
_entity_poly.pdbx_strand_id
1 'polypeptide(L)'
;MFILNSFEHIKQEIKISNGLSVVLRHIAVQAKVTINETLHGKIQEILKKSLPSSVPIQLLLAPSSIITKLKEFRLTSNHTNFDFKTLNNLSPLKFEKGQLVPSGYIFIGQGTHQTTGLGMHVYSHFIPTIERENIDLQGAYISKWNEELLLAVGQVARYTYDVAIRAAVTDIKNGEADINRLSVVIAPYSFQSSSPNSRIGLTICEGFFYSKADILVPVRLSPSNAYIQLIPSTKAYLTYSNLIYSFLSVPLIPIELASSGLFTNLKSWDLIVEVNDTIVKQTVQNSVMNFTEFVEFLRWLSQFDVENRELIREMLSLVKVYHNTSSDILTLKNIRYFDPYGVPSILPLRSDILPSSVVQYISREQLNKRLLLLAISLEELLEFYMHKDQRNIFLNSITAAALLAFISNHIGHVSKNCRKNIVNTLSNTACVPTTRGMKRPNESYIPPINKSSDEPCITLKISQGTRKSDNSDDYPVSRELLIELGCRGVHLPSLFNAESSSSSMSSVSSSNNNFRALVKRLMQERNKMTDTDRKLLQESSFLPGTSLSSCPLIIGKYAPCELYFPSVATQLKRSDLPIIPWLDIASDSSEYAFLKAIGVQEAPSLDFLIDQIIMEHEEQNSPTTETYQIPVALKFVAENFIKHYSNQWNTTDIKQPFLPSYFAIKMTNRNGVNQENSVILSLPSNVYADPNPVGAILLPSVVQMFKIRFDIVMIGVQRRPTLPNAFNDMMKRKDELLVSVSLASKVFDYMSSLEGLSNTFIEKISIIPFIPFGNQSFRKPNEVFIRSDSTRRNIKSKDNSVDERGLIDYVDFGEGGNEFLLSIRVLSYPTPPILARLLMDRQDYFFEHYPRTEAEKLRTYTACLKKLAPHVEELLSDPISKRLYNTPWCLGYQKIQQRKDITRETFRIAIPREIYMNDNNQYVCYLMPLMIPDEPALTQLYEEFGSRWLSHCVKRISTHTGS
;
A
#
# COMPACT_ATOMS: atom_id res chain seq x y z
N MET A 1 7.33 -55.40 34.96
CA MET A 1 7.68 -55.09 36.37
C MET A 1 6.76 -54.03 36.98
N PHE A 2 6.38 -52.99 36.25
CA PHE A 2 5.52 -51.90 36.74
C PHE A 2 4.06 -52.05 36.28
N ILE A 3 3.12 -51.56 37.09
CA ILE A 3 1.69 -51.40 36.74
C ILE A 3 1.32 -49.94 37.00
N LEU A 4 0.82 -49.22 35.99
CA LEU A 4 0.45 -47.81 36.13
C LEU A 4 -0.91 -47.71 36.85
N ASN A 5 -0.97 -47.06 38.02
CA ASN A 5 -2.16 -47.00 38.88
C ASN A 5 -2.98 -45.73 38.69
N SER A 6 -2.32 -44.57 38.71
CA SER A 6 -2.95 -43.26 38.65
C SER A 6 -2.13 -42.30 37.80
N PHE A 7 -2.81 -41.36 37.17
CA PHE A 7 -2.27 -40.33 36.30
C PHE A 7 -2.73 -38.97 36.83
N GLU A 8 -1.90 -37.94 36.74
CA GLU A 8 -2.20 -36.57 37.14
C GLU A 8 -1.54 -35.60 36.15
N HIS A 9 -2.31 -34.69 35.54
CA HIS A 9 -1.81 -33.62 34.69
C HIS A 9 -1.78 -32.29 35.45
N ILE A 10 -0.59 -31.74 35.68
CA ILE A 10 -0.36 -30.59 36.55
C ILE A 10 0.22 -29.42 35.73
N LYS A 11 -0.54 -28.32 35.70
CA LYS A 11 -0.11 -27.04 35.11
C LYS A 11 0.40 -26.12 36.22
N GLN A 12 1.65 -25.65 36.09
CA GLN A 12 2.21 -24.57 36.91
C GLN A 12 2.29 -23.28 36.09
N GLU A 13 2.23 -22.13 36.75
CA GLU A 13 2.24 -20.80 36.12
C GLU A 13 2.99 -19.80 37.00
N ILE A 14 4.02 -19.17 36.43
CA ILE A 14 4.80 -18.08 37.05
C ILE A 14 4.50 -16.82 36.26
N LYS A 15 4.04 -15.74 36.91
CA LYS A 15 3.64 -14.51 36.22
C LYS A 15 3.97 -13.23 36.96
N ILE A 16 4.32 -12.19 36.22
CA ILE A 16 4.28 -10.81 36.71
C ILE A 16 2.82 -10.37 36.79
N SER A 17 2.42 -9.63 37.83
CA SER A 17 1.04 -9.22 38.08
C SER A 17 0.37 -8.49 36.91
N ASN A 18 1.15 -7.70 36.16
CA ASN A 18 0.73 -6.94 34.98
C ASN A 18 1.67 -7.23 33.79
N GLY A 19 2.19 -8.45 33.65
CA GLY A 19 3.25 -8.72 32.65
C GLY A 19 3.40 -10.19 32.25
N LEU A 20 4.60 -10.51 31.73
CA LEU A 20 4.92 -11.80 31.14
C LEU A 20 4.70 -12.98 32.10
N SER A 21 4.26 -14.10 31.54
CA SER A 21 3.99 -15.34 32.26
C SER A 21 4.60 -16.56 31.57
N VAL A 22 5.22 -17.43 32.38
CA VAL A 22 5.75 -18.73 31.98
C VAL A 22 4.87 -19.80 32.61
N VAL A 23 4.12 -20.51 31.77
CA VAL A 23 3.46 -21.76 32.14
C VAL A 23 4.46 -22.90 32.05
N LEU A 24 4.34 -23.91 32.90
CA LEU A 24 5.01 -25.21 32.76
C LEU A 24 3.96 -26.32 32.86
N ARG A 25 4.07 -27.37 32.05
CA ARG A 25 3.21 -28.56 32.12
C ARG A 25 4.06 -29.76 32.50
N HIS A 26 3.70 -30.43 33.60
CA HIS A 26 4.25 -31.73 33.92
C HIS A 26 3.14 -32.73 34.19
N ILE A 27 3.47 -33.99 33.97
CA ILE A 27 2.59 -35.14 34.08
C ILE A 27 3.21 -36.05 35.12
N ALA A 28 2.44 -36.46 36.11
CA ALA A 28 2.86 -37.37 37.17
C ALA A 28 2.03 -38.66 37.10
N VAL A 29 2.69 -39.81 37.24
CA VAL A 29 2.05 -41.12 37.18
C VAL A 29 2.60 -41.96 38.32
N GLN A 30 1.73 -42.56 39.14
CA GLN A 30 2.17 -43.52 40.16
C GLN A 30 2.16 -44.93 39.59
N ALA A 31 3.33 -45.54 39.49
CA ALA A 31 3.49 -46.92 39.08
C ALA A 31 3.59 -47.83 40.30
N LYS A 32 2.68 -48.79 40.46
CA LYS A 32 2.84 -49.90 41.42
C LYS A 32 3.99 -50.78 41.00
N VAL A 33 4.76 -51.22 41.98
CA VAL A 33 5.93 -52.07 41.79
C VAL A 33 5.55 -53.53 42.02
N THR A 34 5.76 -54.38 41.01
CA THR A 34 5.51 -55.83 41.09
C THR A 34 6.75 -56.59 40.63
N ILE A 35 7.45 -57.22 41.58
CA ILE A 35 8.76 -57.85 41.37
C ILE A 35 8.73 -59.28 41.93
N ASN A 36 9.40 -60.21 41.25
CA ASN A 36 9.74 -61.51 41.81
C ASN A 36 10.71 -61.35 43.00
N GLU A 37 10.44 -62.04 44.11
CA GLU A 37 11.22 -61.97 45.36
C GLU A 37 12.73 -62.16 45.15
N THR A 38 13.14 -63.04 44.23
CA THR A 38 14.56 -63.26 43.89
C THR A 38 15.26 -62.00 43.36
N LEU A 39 14.57 -61.20 42.54
CA LEU A 39 15.08 -59.96 41.97
C LEU A 39 15.01 -58.81 42.99
N HIS A 40 13.96 -58.78 43.83
CA HIS A 40 13.89 -57.81 44.94
C HIS A 40 15.04 -58.04 45.94
N GLY A 41 15.25 -59.29 46.37
CA GLY A 41 16.32 -59.67 47.30
C GLY A 41 17.71 -59.33 46.76
N LYS A 42 17.99 -59.61 45.48
CA LYS A 42 19.28 -59.26 44.87
C LYS A 42 19.51 -57.75 44.73
N ILE A 43 18.48 -56.95 44.46
CA ILE A 43 18.62 -55.49 44.46
C ILE A 43 18.78 -54.96 45.90
N GLN A 44 18.07 -55.52 46.87
CA GLN A 44 18.20 -55.17 48.29
C GLN A 44 19.56 -55.53 48.88
N GLU A 45 20.16 -56.66 48.47
CA GLU A 45 21.54 -57.04 48.79
C GLU A 45 22.55 -55.99 48.32
N ILE A 46 22.34 -55.39 47.15
CA ILE A 46 23.24 -54.38 46.57
C ILE A 46 23.01 -53.00 47.22
N LEU A 47 21.76 -52.51 47.21
CA LEU A 47 21.42 -51.15 47.68
C LEU A 47 21.38 -51.01 49.22
N LYS A 48 21.37 -52.12 49.97
CA LYS A 48 21.10 -52.19 51.42
C LYS A 48 19.76 -51.55 51.82
N LYS A 49 18.81 -51.46 50.88
CA LYS A 49 17.48 -50.87 51.02
C LYS A 49 16.48 -51.68 50.20
N SER A 50 15.27 -51.87 50.72
CA SER A 50 14.16 -52.42 49.95
C SER A 50 13.73 -51.43 48.85
N LEU A 51 13.28 -51.95 47.71
CA LEU A 51 12.64 -51.13 46.68
C LEU A 51 11.26 -50.64 47.15
N PRO A 52 10.82 -49.44 46.75
CA PRO A 52 9.52 -48.91 47.15
C PRO A 52 8.37 -49.70 46.48
N SER A 53 7.20 -49.72 47.12
CA SER A 53 5.98 -50.38 46.61
C SER A 53 5.29 -49.61 45.48
N SER A 54 5.59 -48.32 45.33
CA SER A 54 5.19 -47.47 44.21
C SER A 54 6.29 -46.47 43.84
N VAL A 55 6.37 -46.11 42.55
CA VAL A 55 7.34 -45.16 42.00
C VAL A 55 6.60 -44.05 41.24
N PRO A 56 6.91 -42.76 41.52
CA PRO A 56 6.44 -41.67 40.69
C PRO A 56 7.26 -41.61 39.39
N ILE A 57 6.59 -41.69 38.25
CA ILE A 57 7.13 -41.34 36.93
C ILE A 57 6.62 -39.95 36.60
N GLN A 58 7.52 -38.99 36.44
CA GLN A 58 7.18 -37.61 36.09
C GLN A 58 7.81 -37.20 34.76
N LEU A 59 7.01 -36.62 33.87
CA LEU A 59 7.42 -36.06 32.58
C LEU A 59 7.19 -34.55 32.58
N LEU A 60 8.24 -33.76 32.36
CA LEU A 60 8.14 -32.31 32.17
C LEU A 60 8.23 -31.99 30.68
N LEU A 61 7.19 -31.31 30.16
CA LEU A 61 7.04 -30.97 28.74
C LEU A 61 7.26 -29.48 28.52
N ALA A 62 7.87 -29.12 27.38
CA ALA A 62 7.80 -27.75 26.88
C ALA A 62 6.33 -27.38 26.58
N PRO A 63 5.80 -26.24 27.07
CA PRO A 63 4.47 -25.77 26.71
C PRO A 63 4.38 -25.46 25.22
N SER A 64 3.23 -25.72 24.60
CA SER A 64 3.00 -25.47 23.18
C SER A 64 3.30 -24.02 22.75
N SER A 65 3.07 -23.02 23.62
CA SER A 65 3.41 -21.62 23.37
C SER A 65 4.92 -21.36 23.31
N ILE A 66 5.73 -22.08 24.09
CA ILE A 66 7.19 -22.07 23.96
C ILE A 66 7.58 -22.77 22.67
N ILE A 67 7.00 -23.94 22.34
CA ILE A 67 7.33 -24.68 21.11
C ILE A 67 6.93 -23.90 19.83
N THR A 68 5.86 -23.12 19.85
CA THR A 68 5.47 -22.22 18.75
C THR A 68 6.45 -21.06 18.62
N LYS A 69 6.75 -20.33 19.71
CA LYS A 69 7.79 -19.27 19.72
C LYS A 69 9.15 -19.78 19.26
N LEU A 70 9.51 -21.01 19.64
CA LEU A 70 10.70 -21.71 19.20
C LEU A 70 10.76 -21.75 17.65
N LYS A 71 9.65 -22.04 16.95
CA LYS A 71 9.58 -22.06 15.48
C LYS A 71 9.55 -20.67 14.85
N GLU A 72 8.66 -19.79 15.31
CA GLU A 72 8.40 -18.46 14.71
C GLU A 72 9.68 -17.62 14.57
N PHE A 73 10.46 -17.57 15.66
CA PHE A 73 11.75 -16.86 15.75
C PHE A 73 12.76 -17.21 14.65
N ARG A 74 12.69 -18.43 14.10
CA ARG A 74 13.61 -18.90 13.06
C ARG A 74 13.17 -18.57 11.64
N LEU A 75 11.89 -18.23 11.44
CA LEU A 75 11.40 -17.61 10.19
C LEU A 75 11.85 -16.14 10.13
N THR A 76 11.88 -15.46 11.28
CA THR A 76 12.43 -14.09 11.43
C THR A 76 13.95 -14.09 11.61
N SER A 77 14.68 -14.61 10.63
CA SER A 77 16.14 -14.82 10.71
C SER A 77 16.95 -13.51 10.68
N ASN A 78 17.03 -12.79 11.82
CA ASN A 78 18.10 -11.80 12.10
C ASN A 78 18.23 -11.37 13.59
N HIS A 79 17.24 -11.60 14.46
CA HIS A 79 17.29 -11.13 15.85
C HIS A 79 17.64 -12.25 16.84
N THR A 80 18.91 -12.33 17.24
CA THR A 80 19.38 -13.21 18.32
C THR A 80 18.91 -12.75 19.69
N ASN A 81 17.77 -13.28 20.19
CA ASN A 81 17.22 -12.94 21.50
C ASN A 81 17.45 -14.00 22.60
N PHE A 82 17.57 -13.53 23.85
CA PHE A 82 17.98 -14.33 25.02
C PHE A 82 16.96 -15.34 25.50
N ASP A 83 15.65 -15.13 25.25
CA ASP A 83 14.57 -16.06 25.59
C ASP A 83 15.00 -17.51 25.32
N PHE A 84 15.58 -17.75 24.15
CA PHE A 84 16.02 -19.07 23.70
C PHE A 84 17.09 -19.75 24.57
N LYS A 85 17.95 -19.02 25.29
CA LYS A 85 19.02 -19.64 26.08
C LYS A 85 18.50 -20.11 27.44
N THR A 86 17.65 -19.32 28.09
CA THR A 86 16.94 -19.75 29.31
C THR A 86 15.87 -20.80 28.98
N LEU A 87 15.17 -20.65 27.85
CA LEU A 87 14.22 -21.64 27.35
C LEU A 87 14.92 -22.94 26.95
N ASN A 88 16.05 -22.95 26.24
CA ASN A 88 16.78 -24.19 25.90
C ASN A 88 17.22 -25.00 27.12
N ASN A 89 17.46 -24.35 28.27
CA ASN A 89 17.82 -25.03 29.51
C ASN A 89 16.62 -25.65 30.26
N LEU A 90 15.39 -25.20 29.94
CA LEU A 90 14.11 -25.70 30.50
C LEU A 90 13.26 -26.46 29.47
N SER A 91 13.68 -26.43 28.21
CA SER A 91 13.02 -27.05 27.06
C SER A 91 13.71 -28.39 26.78
N PRO A 92 13.00 -29.51 26.89
CA PRO A 92 13.49 -30.79 26.42
C PRO A 92 13.46 -30.92 24.89
N LEU A 93 13.44 -29.80 24.16
CA LEU A 93 13.54 -29.69 22.70
C LEU A 93 14.57 -28.63 22.30
N LYS A 94 15.41 -28.97 21.33
CA LYS A 94 16.42 -28.13 20.66
C LYS A 94 16.13 -28.03 19.16
N PHE A 95 16.80 -27.11 18.44
CA PHE A 95 16.81 -27.10 16.97
C PHE A 95 18.08 -27.71 16.39
N GLU A 96 17.92 -28.68 15.50
CA GLU A 96 19.02 -29.23 14.68
C GLU A 96 18.57 -29.31 13.22
N LYS A 97 19.46 -28.90 12.30
CA LYS A 97 19.26 -28.95 10.83
C LYS A 97 17.94 -28.35 10.27
N GLY A 98 17.21 -27.56 11.07
CA GLY A 98 15.93 -26.94 10.68
C GLY A 98 14.69 -27.53 11.37
N GLN A 99 14.82 -28.70 12.00
CA GLN A 99 13.74 -29.35 12.74
C GLN A 99 13.88 -29.15 14.26
N LEU A 100 12.75 -29.25 14.96
CA LEU A 100 12.74 -29.46 16.41
C LEU A 100 13.05 -30.92 16.71
N VAL A 101 13.95 -31.17 17.65
CA VAL A 101 14.38 -32.52 18.03
C VAL A 101 14.52 -32.66 19.55
N PRO A 102 14.32 -33.87 20.10
CA PRO A 102 14.54 -34.19 21.51
C PRO A 102 15.87 -33.73 22.12
N SER A 103 15.79 -33.15 23.32
CA SER A 103 16.92 -32.83 24.20
C SER A 103 16.53 -32.92 25.69
N GLY A 104 15.61 -33.82 26.03
CA GLY A 104 15.26 -34.10 27.42
C GLY A 104 16.43 -34.71 28.22
N TYR A 105 16.38 -34.54 29.53
CA TYR A 105 17.37 -35.03 30.49
C TYR A 105 16.70 -35.85 31.59
N ILE A 106 17.43 -36.78 32.20
CA ILE A 106 16.92 -37.56 33.34
C ILE A 106 17.33 -36.90 34.67
N PHE A 107 16.42 -36.92 35.63
CA PHE A 107 16.58 -36.38 36.97
C PHE A 107 16.35 -37.48 38.00
N ILE A 108 17.24 -37.54 39.00
CA ILE A 108 17.29 -38.55 40.07
C ILE A 108 17.17 -37.89 41.47
N GLY A 109 16.60 -36.68 41.51
CA GLY A 109 16.67 -35.74 42.63
C GLY A 109 17.66 -34.60 42.38
N GLN A 110 18.73 -34.90 41.62
CA GLN A 110 19.56 -33.94 40.90
C GLN A 110 19.47 -34.20 39.38
N GLY A 111 19.89 -33.25 38.56
CA GLY A 111 20.00 -33.46 37.11
C GLY A 111 21.20 -34.36 36.78
N THR A 112 21.00 -35.29 35.84
CA THR A 112 22.07 -36.15 35.31
C THR A 112 22.62 -35.59 33.99
N HIS A 113 23.81 -36.05 33.56
CA HIS A 113 24.33 -35.75 32.22
C HIS A 113 23.63 -36.57 31.12
N GLN A 114 22.89 -37.62 31.50
CA GLN A 114 22.18 -38.49 30.59
C GLN A 114 20.92 -37.84 29.99
N THR A 115 20.88 -37.77 28.66
CA THR A 115 19.68 -37.37 27.92
C THR A 115 18.69 -38.53 27.79
N THR A 116 17.41 -38.22 27.61
CA THR A 116 16.32 -39.20 27.49
C THR A 116 16.15 -39.74 26.07
N GLY A 117 16.65 -39.03 25.05
CA GLY A 117 16.27 -39.27 23.65
C GLY A 117 14.81 -38.89 23.31
N LEU A 118 14.00 -38.56 24.32
CA LEU A 118 12.61 -38.10 24.23
C LEU A 118 12.55 -36.59 24.40
N GLY A 119 11.57 -35.92 23.79
CA GLY A 119 11.35 -34.48 23.95
C GLY A 119 10.66 -34.11 25.26
N MET A 120 11.02 -34.79 26.35
CA MET A 120 10.55 -34.57 27.72
C MET A 120 11.71 -34.78 28.70
N HIS A 121 11.81 -33.95 29.74
CA HIS A 121 12.66 -34.29 30.89
C HIS A 121 11.92 -35.34 31.74
N VAL A 122 12.66 -36.31 32.26
CA VAL A 122 12.09 -37.43 33.02
C VAL A 122 12.63 -37.40 34.45
N TYR A 123 11.75 -37.44 35.45
CA TYR A 123 12.11 -37.69 36.84
C TYR A 123 11.45 -38.99 37.30
N SER A 124 12.24 -39.91 37.85
CA SER A 124 11.75 -41.19 38.38
C SER A 124 12.79 -41.82 39.32
N HIS A 125 12.43 -42.92 39.98
CA HIS A 125 13.26 -43.62 40.96
C HIS A 125 14.31 -44.56 40.30
N PHE A 126 15.06 -44.01 39.35
CA PHE A 126 16.20 -44.69 38.72
C PHE A 126 17.36 -44.89 39.70
N ILE A 127 18.07 -46.00 39.56
CA ILE A 127 19.28 -46.30 40.33
C ILE A 127 20.49 -45.73 39.56
N PRO A 128 21.23 -44.76 40.13
CA PRO A 128 22.35 -44.12 39.45
C PRO A 128 23.68 -44.89 39.57
N THR A 129 24.67 -44.48 38.79
CA THR A 129 26.08 -44.87 39.00
C THR A 129 26.63 -44.28 40.31
N ILE A 130 27.79 -44.76 40.75
CA ILE A 130 28.47 -44.33 41.99
C ILE A 130 28.67 -42.80 42.02
N GLU A 131 29.06 -42.22 40.88
CA GLU A 131 29.30 -40.77 40.69
C GLU A 131 28.01 -39.93 40.68
N ARG A 132 26.85 -40.57 40.50
CA ARG A 132 25.51 -39.94 40.38
C ARG A 132 25.34 -38.98 39.20
N GLU A 133 26.21 -39.06 38.21
CA GLU A 133 26.12 -38.31 36.95
C GLU A 133 25.25 -39.01 35.90
N ASN A 134 25.07 -40.34 36.00
CA ASN A 134 24.39 -41.18 35.02
C ASN A 134 23.59 -42.32 35.69
N ILE A 135 22.83 -43.08 34.90
CA ILE A 135 22.04 -44.25 35.34
C ILE A 135 22.83 -45.54 35.12
N ASP A 136 22.78 -46.47 36.08
CA ASP A 136 23.45 -47.77 35.95
C ASP A 136 22.64 -48.72 35.05
N LEU A 137 23.22 -49.09 33.90
CA LEU A 137 22.75 -50.17 33.02
C LEU A 137 23.77 -51.33 32.88
N GLN A 138 24.80 -51.38 33.74
CA GLN A 138 25.84 -52.41 33.73
C GLN A 138 25.55 -53.54 34.75
N GLY A 139 25.09 -53.19 35.96
CA GLY A 139 24.82 -54.19 37.01
C GLY A 139 23.59 -55.03 36.70
N ALA A 140 23.73 -56.34 36.43
CA ALA A 140 22.71 -57.22 35.84
C ALA A 140 21.30 -57.23 36.49
N TYR A 141 21.17 -56.89 37.78
CA TYR A 141 19.89 -56.76 38.48
C TYR A 141 19.36 -55.30 38.48
N ILE A 142 20.27 -54.32 38.50
CA ILE A 142 19.98 -52.89 38.51
C ILE A 142 19.59 -52.41 37.11
N SER A 143 20.30 -52.87 36.08
CA SER A 143 19.97 -52.62 34.67
C SER A 143 18.54 -53.04 34.38
N LYS A 144 18.12 -54.25 34.81
CA LYS A 144 16.75 -54.74 34.63
C LYS A 144 15.69 -53.87 35.32
N TRP A 145 15.96 -53.32 36.50
CA TRP A 145 15.04 -52.35 37.15
C TRP A 145 14.94 -51.05 36.33
N ASN A 146 16.08 -50.50 35.93
CA ASN A 146 16.15 -49.26 35.17
C ASN A 146 15.53 -49.41 33.76
N GLU A 147 15.78 -50.52 33.05
CA GLU A 147 15.21 -50.83 31.73
C GLU A 147 13.68 -50.98 31.78
N GLU A 148 13.14 -51.73 32.75
CA GLU A 148 11.69 -51.83 32.95
C GLU A 148 11.05 -50.48 33.30
N LEU A 149 11.77 -49.60 34.00
CA LEU A 149 11.31 -48.25 34.32
C LEU A 149 11.40 -47.29 33.12
N LEU A 150 12.38 -47.48 32.23
CA LEU A 150 12.49 -46.78 30.94
C LEU A 150 11.39 -47.22 29.96
N LEU A 151 11.07 -48.52 29.91
CA LEU A 151 9.91 -49.03 29.16
C LEU A 151 8.60 -48.40 29.67
N ALA A 152 8.42 -48.32 30.99
CA ALA A 152 7.26 -47.65 31.60
C ALA A 152 7.21 -46.14 31.27
N VAL A 153 8.34 -45.44 31.24
CA VAL A 153 8.44 -44.05 30.76
C VAL A 153 8.01 -43.92 29.30
N GLY A 154 8.39 -44.86 28.44
CA GLY A 154 7.94 -44.94 27.05
C GLY A 154 6.42 -45.12 26.92
N GLN A 155 5.84 -46.01 27.74
CA GLN A 155 4.39 -46.23 27.78
C GLN A 155 3.61 -45.00 28.26
N VAL A 156 4.09 -44.31 29.30
CA VAL A 156 3.50 -43.03 29.74
C VAL A 156 3.62 -41.99 28.63
N ALA A 157 4.79 -41.84 27.99
CA ALA A 157 4.96 -40.92 26.86
C ALA A 157 4.04 -41.26 25.67
N ARG A 158 3.70 -42.52 25.45
CA ARG A 158 2.72 -42.92 24.42
C ARG A 158 1.29 -42.50 24.79
N TYR A 159 0.90 -42.63 26.05
CA TYR A 159 -0.38 -42.09 26.52
C TYR A 159 -0.45 -40.56 26.37
N THR A 160 0.63 -39.84 26.69
CA THR A 160 0.65 -38.36 26.54
C THR A 160 0.60 -37.93 25.07
N TYR A 161 1.19 -38.70 24.15
CA TYR A 161 0.99 -38.53 22.70
C TYR A 161 -0.48 -38.72 22.30
N ASP A 162 -1.07 -39.88 22.65
CA ASP A 162 -2.43 -40.25 22.24
C ASP A 162 -3.47 -39.23 22.76
N VAL A 163 -3.26 -38.62 23.94
CA VAL A 163 -4.08 -37.51 24.45
C VAL A 163 -3.81 -36.20 23.70
N ALA A 164 -2.54 -35.81 23.55
CA ALA A 164 -2.17 -34.52 22.95
C ALA A 164 -2.56 -34.42 21.46
N ILE A 165 -2.43 -35.51 20.69
CA ILE A 165 -2.79 -35.53 19.27
C ILE A 165 -4.32 -35.51 19.06
N ARG A 166 -5.09 -36.15 19.94
CA ARG A 166 -6.57 -36.07 19.94
C ARG A 166 -7.06 -34.66 20.22
N ALA A 167 -6.47 -33.99 21.22
CA ALA A 167 -6.77 -32.58 21.50
C ALA A 167 -6.44 -31.73 20.27
N ALA A 168 -5.22 -31.81 19.74
CA ALA A 168 -4.78 -31.02 18.59
C ALA A 168 -5.65 -31.17 17.34
N VAL A 169 -6.08 -32.39 16.99
CA VAL A 169 -6.99 -32.64 15.85
C VAL A 169 -8.42 -32.17 16.15
N THR A 170 -8.85 -32.13 17.41
CA THR A 170 -10.14 -31.55 17.81
C THR A 170 -10.10 -30.02 17.70
N ASP A 171 -9.05 -29.37 18.21
CA ASP A 171 -8.81 -27.93 18.08
C ASP A 171 -8.87 -27.50 16.60
N ILE A 172 -8.23 -28.27 15.71
CA ILE A 172 -8.21 -28.01 14.26
C ILE A 172 -9.61 -28.18 13.63
N LYS A 173 -10.37 -29.22 14.02
CA LYS A 173 -11.74 -29.43 13.52
C LYS A 173 -12.71 -28.34 13.94
N ASN A 174 -12.50 -27.74 15.11
CA ASN A 174 -13.27 -26.61 15.60
C ASN A 174 -12.89 -25.26 14.95
N GLY A 175 -11.79 -25.21 14.19
CA GLY A 175 -11.21 -23.96 13.68
C GLY A 175 -10.43 -23.15 14.73
N GLU A 176 -10.19 -23.71 15.92
CA GLU A 176 -9.42 -23.09 17.00
C GLU A 176 -7.90 -23.17 16.77
N ALA A 177 -7.46 -23.94 15.77
CA ALA A 177 -6.06 -24.15 15.44
C ALA A 177 -5.81 -24.45 13.96
N ASP A 178 -4.64 -24.04 13.48
CA ASP A 178 -4.09 -24.44 12.18
C ASP A 178 -3.39 -25.81 12.24
N ILE A 179 -3.33 -26.49 11.10
CA ILE A 179 -2.66 -27.79 10.85
C ILE A 179 -1.21 -27.77 11.35
N ASN A 180 -0.53 -26.63 11.25
CA ASN A 180 0.84 -26.46 11.75
C ASN A 180 1.01 -26.79 13.25
N ARG A 181 -0.07 -26.73 14.06
CA ARG A 181 -0.09 -27.17 15.48
C ARG A 181 0.31 -28.64 15.64
N LEU A 182 -0.02 -29.51 14.68
CA LEU A 182 0.38 -30.93 14.73
C LEU A 182 1.91 -31.08 14.69
N SER A 183 2.60 -30.24 13.91
CA SER A 183 4.07 -30.25 13.82
C SER A 183 4.76 -29.76 15.11
N VAL A 184 4.01 -29.10 16.01
CA VAL A 184 4.43 -28.69 17.36
C VAL A 184 4.14 -29.82 18.36
N VAL A 185 2.98 -30.46 18.25
CA VAL A 185 2.54 -31.55 19.14
C VAL A 185 3.29 -32.87 18.90
N ILE A 186 3.71 -33.15 17.66
CA ILE A 186 4.47 -34.36 17.31
C ILE A 186 5.95 -34.25 17.71
N ALA A 187 6.54 -33.05 17.72
CA ALA A 187 7.97 -32.84 17.92
C ALA A 187 8.57 -33.47 19.21
N PRO A 188 7.89 -33.48 20.37
CA PRO A 188 8.36 -34.20 21.56
C PRO A 188 8.59 -35.70 21.36
N TYR A 189 7.87 -36.31 20.43
CA TYR A 189 7.81 -37.76 20.22
C TYR A 189 8.63 -38.20 19.00
N SER A 190 9.48 -37.31 18.46
CA SER A 190 10.31 -37.61 17.29
C SER A 190 11.40 -38.67 17.53
N PHE A 191 11.81 -38.84 18.79
CA PHE A 191 12.96 -39.63 19.26
C PHE A 191 14.34 -39.27 18.65
N GLN A 192 15.39 -39.34 19.47
CA GLN A 192 16.80 -39.27 19.07
C GLN A 192 17.62 -40.28 19.89
N SER A 193 18.81 -40.63 19.38
CA SER A 193 19.81 -41.35 20.17
C SER A 193 20.19 -40.55 21.42
N SER A 194 20.14 -41.20 22.58
CA SER A 194 20.51 -40.58 23.86
C SER A 194 22.02 -40.59 24.10
N SER A 195 22.49 -39.76 25.03
CA SER A 195 23.91 -39.52 25.33
C SER A 195 24.10 -39.33 26.83
N PRO A 196 25.17 -39.86 27.46
CA PRO A 196 26.25 -40.63 26.83
C PRO A 196 25.84 -42.05 26.39
N ASN A 197 24.86 -42.69 27.05
CA ASN A 197 24.40 -44.02 26.67
C ASN A 197 23.19 -43.93 25.72
N SER A 198 23.26 -44.55 24.54
CA SER A 198 22.20 -44.58 23.52
C SER A 198 21.09 -45.61 23.80
N ARG A 199 21.37 -46.65 24.60
CA ARG A 199 20.40 -47.69 24.97
C ARG A 199 19.20 -47.12 25.71
N ILE A 200 19.39 -46.04 26.47
CA ILE A 200 18.34 -45.39 27.27
C ILE A 200 17.20 -44.83 26.41
N GLY A 201 17.53 -44.09 25.36
CA GLY A 201 16.55 -43.56 24.41
C GLY A 201 15.92 -44.65 23.54
N LEU A 202 16.69 -45.69 23.20
CA LEU A 202 16.15 -46.90 22.54
C LEU A 202 15.10 -47.59 23.41
N THR A 203 15.38 -47.86 24.71
CA THR A 203 14.42 -48.52 25.60
C THR A 203 13.17 -47.66 25.88
N ILE A 204 13.26 -46.33 25.92
CA ILE A 204 12.07 -45.46 25.99
C ILE A 204 11.28 -45.52 24.66
N CYS A 205 11.97 -45.56 23.52
CA CYS A 205 11.36 -45.69 22.19
C CYS A 205 10.63 -47.04 22.02
N GLU A 206 11.28 -48.14 22.42
CA GLU A 206 10.70 -49.48 22.53
C GLU A 206 9.42 -49.45 23.39
N GLY A 207 9.47 -48.86 24.59
CA GLY A 207 8.31 -48.73 25.47
C GLY A 207 7.14 -47.93 24.88
N PHE A 208 7.43 -46.97 24.00
CA PHE A 208 6.43 -46.15 23.30
C PHE A 208 5.74 -46.91 22.15
N PHE A 209 6.48 -47.71 21.38
CA PHE A 209 5.95 -48.48 20.25
C PHE A 209 5.40 -49.86 20.63
N TYR A 210 5.87 -50.49 21.71
CA TYR A 210 5.41 -51.80 22.20
C TYR A 210 4.00 -51.77 22.84
N SER A 211 3.31 -50.63 22.85
CA SER A 211 1.92 -50.53 23.30
C SER A 211 0.99 -51.35 22.38
N LYS A 212 0.09 -52.16 22.97
CA LYS A 212 -0.85 -53.03 22.23
C LYS A 212 -1.88 -52.29 21.36
N ALA A 213 -1.93 -50.96 21.41
CA ALA A 213 -2.82 -50.14 20.61
C ALA A 213 -2.05 -49.45 19.48
N ASP A 214 -2.53 -49.63 18.24
CA ASP A 214 -2.06 -48.91 17.06
C ASP A 214 -1.92 -47.41 17.35
N ILE A 215 -0.85 -46.78 16.87
CA ILE A 215 -0.64 -45.35 17.05
C ILE A 215 -1.63 -44.55 16.18
N LEU A 216 -2.25 -43.54 16.78
CA LEU A 216 -3.20 -42.66 16.09
C LEU A 216 -2.46 -41.52 15.41
N VAL A 217 -2.35 -41.59 14.09
CA VAL A 217 -1.63 -40.59 13.27
C VAL A 217 -2.59 -39.68 12.51
N PRO A 218 -2.27 -38.38 12.35
CA PRO A 218 -3.09 -37.44 11.59
C PRO A 218 -2.96 -37.67 10.08
N VAL A 219 -4.09 -37.92 9.42
CA VAL A 219 -4.20 -38.09 7.96
C VAL A 219 -5.18 -37.11 7.33
N ARG A 220 -4.94 -36.77 6.06
CA ARG A 220 -5.95 -36.27 5.12
C ARG A 220 -6.43 -37.44 4.26
N LEU A 221 -7.75 -37.57 4.06
CA LEU A 221 -8.35 -38.69 3.30
C LEU A 221 -8.49 -38.43 1.79
N SER A 222 -8.54 -37.15 1.38
CA SER A 222 -8.69 -36.71 -0.02
C SER A 222 -8.19 -35.28 -0.15
N PRO A 223 -7.60 -34.85 -1.29
CA PRO A 223 -7.06 -33.50 -1.45
C PRO A 223 -8.08 -32.39 -1.21
N SER A 224 -9.31 -32.61 -1.67
CA SER A 224 -10.47 -31.73 -1.49
C SER A 224 -11.02 -31.68 -0.05
N ASN A 225 -10.60 -32.60 0.83
CA ASN A 225 -11.03 -32.66 2.21
C ASN A 225 -10.04 -31.96 3.14
N ALA A 226 -10.38 -30.74 3.60
CA ALA A 226 -9.56 -29.97 4.54
C ALA A 226 -9.47 -30.59 5.96
N TYR A 227 -10.39 -31.49 6.33
CA TYR A 227 -10.46 -32.02 7.69
C TYR A 227 -9.47 -33.17 7.92
N ILE A 228 -8.52 -32.96 8.82
CA ILE A 228 -7.63 -34.00 9.32
C ILE A 228 -8.40 -34.97 10.23
N GLN A 229 -8.11 -36.26 10.10
CA GLN A 229 -8.64 -37.33 10.95
C GLN A 229 -7.51 -38.12 11.61
N LEU A 230 -7.81 -38.83 12.69
CA LEU A 230 -6.88 -39.75 13.35
C LEU A 230 -7.24 -41.18 13.01
N ILE A 231 -6.28 -41.93 12.48
CA ILE A 231 -6.43 -43.36 12.18
C ILE A 231 -5.19 -44.14 12.68
N PRO A 232 -5.28 -45.47 12.84
CA PRO A 232 -4.10 -46.33 12.97
C PRO A 232 -3.04 -46.10 11.89
N SER A 233 -1.76 -46.00 12.26
CA SER A 233 -0.66 -45.84 11.29
C SER A 233 -0.58 -47.00 10.30
N THR A 234 -0.97 -48.19 10.71
CA THR A 234 -1.11 -49.40 9.89
C THR A 234 -2.13 -49.26 8.74
N LYS A 235 -2.93 -48.18 8.74
CA LYS A 235 -3.92 -47.82 7.70
C LYS A 235 -3.61 -46.47 7.04
N ALA A 236 -2.49 -45.84 7.40
CA ALA A 236 -2.03 -44.57 6.85
C ALA A 236 -0.85 -44.79 5.88
N TYR A 237 -0.62 -43.82 5.00
CA TYR A 237 0.50 -43.84 4.07
C TYR A 237 1.36 -42.57 4.18
N LEU A 238 2.69 -42.75 4.14
CA LEU A 238 3.64 -41.66 3.98
C LEU A 238 3.73 -41.24 2.52
N THR A 239 3.65 -39.92 2.26
CA THR A 239 3.94 -39.36 0.95
C THR A 239 5.37 -38.80 0.90
N TYR A 240 6.03 -39.03 -0.23
CA TYR A 240 7.34 -38.45 -0.55
C TYR A 240 7.24 -37.15 -1.39
N SER A 241 6.03 -36.75 -1.81
CA SER A 241 5.83 -35.59 -2.69
C SER A 241 4.55 -34.81 -2.37
N ASN A 242 4.65 -33.48 -2.37
CA ASN A 242 3.49 -32.60 -2.21
C ASN A 242 2.51 -32.70 -3.40
N LEU A 243 2.98 -33.12 -4.58
CA LEU A 243 2.12 -33.33 -5.76
C LEU A 243 1.17 -34.51 -5.51
N ILE A 244 1.70 -35.64 -5.03
CA ILE A 244 0.91 -36.82 -4.63
C ILE A 244 -0.12 -36.46 -3.57
N TYR A 245 0.30 -35.69 -2.56
CA TYR A 245 -0.59 -35.19 -1.50
C TYR A 245 -1.76 -34.37 -2.07
N SER A 246 -1.58 -33.73 -3.23
CA SER A 246 -2.53 -32.81 -3.85
C SER A 246 -3.48 -33.44 -4.89
N PHE A 247 -3.32 -34.73 -5.25
CA PHE A 247 -4.27 -35.45 -6.10
C PHE A 247 -4.74 -36.82 -5.57
N LEU A 248 -3.98 -37.47 -4.68
CA LEU A 248 -4.23 -38.86 -4.30
C LEU A 248 -5.22 -38.96 -3.13
N SER A 249 -6.40 -39.55 -3.37
CA SER A 249 -7.43 -39.77 -2.35
C SER A 249 -7.25 -41.09 -1.58
N VAL A 250 -6.19 -41.15 -0.78
CA VAL A 250 -5.94 -42.20 0.23
C VAL A 250 -5.58 -41.54 1.58
N PRO A 251 -5.54 -42.27 2.71
CA PRO A 251 -5.19 -41.71 4.02
C PRO A 251 -3.72 -41.30 4.13
N LEU A 252 -3.39 -40.10 3.64
CA LEU A 252 -2.02 -39.57 3.60
C LEU A 252 -1.67 -38.78 4.86
N ILE A 253 -0.50 -39.04 5.41
CA ILE A 253 0.15 -38.14 6.37
C ILE A 253 0.49 -36.82 5.65
N PRO A 254 0.17 -35.64 6.22
CA PRO A 254 0.59 -34.35 5.66
C PRO A 254 2.11 -34.28 5.45
N ILE A 255 2.54 -33.77 4.29
CA ILE A 255 3.95 -33.80 3.83
C ILE A 255 4.91 -33.10 4.81
N GLU A 256 4.42 -32.06 5.51
CA GLU A 256 5.15 -31.32 6.54
C GLU A 256 5.47 -32.21 7.76
N LEU A 257 4.56 -33.13 8.09
CA LEU A 257 4.66 -34.05 9.22
C LEU A 257 5.46 -35.30 8.87
N ALA A 258 5.33 -35.81 7.64
CA ALA A 258 6.01 -37.02 7.16
C ALA A 258 7.55 -36.96 7.30
N SER A 259 8.13 -35.76 7.27
CA SER A 259 9.57 -35.53 7.46
C SER A 259 10.06 -35.60 8.92
N SER A 260 9.15 -35.71 9.90
CA SER A 260 9.50 -35.67 11.33
C SER A 260 9.90 -37.04 11.89
N GLY A 261 10.75 -37.04 12.93
CA GLY A 261 11.36 -38.27 13.47
C GLY A 261 10.37 -39.35 13.93
N LEU A 262 9.14 -38.97 14.31
CA LEU A 262 8.12 -39.94 14.69
C LEU A 262 7.79 -40.86 13.50
N PHE A 263 7.67 -40.31 12.30
CA PHE A 263 7.34 -41.08 11.10
C PHE A 263 8.54 -41.83 10.53
N THR A 264 9.77 -41.32 10.69
CA THR A 264 10.96 -42.11 10.34
C THR A 264 11.11 -43.33 11.26
N ASN A 265 10.78 -43.20 12.55
CA ASN A 265 10.72 -44.34 13.46
C ASN A 265 9.55 -45.28 13.10
N LEU A 266 8.34 -44.77 12.85
CA LEU A 266 7.22 -45.63 12.42
C LEU A 266 7.56 -46.43 11.14
N LYS A 267 8.31 -45.84 10.20
CA LYS A 267 8.79 -46.54 9.00
C LYS A 267 9.88 -47.58 9.31
N SER A 268 10.78 -47.32 10.27
CA SER A 268 11.81 -48.29 10.66
C SER A 268 11.31 -49.42 11.57
N TRP A 269 10.08 -49.30 12.09
CA TRP A 269 9.37 -50.31 12.89
C TRP A 269 8.28 -51.04 12.08
N ASP A 270 8.21 -50.83 10.76
CA ASP A 270 7.17 -51.37 9.84
C ASP A 270 5.71 -51.04 10.26
N LEU A 271 5.51 -49.98 11.03
CA LEU A 271 4.21 -49.53 11.54
C LEU A 271 3.49 -48.55 10.59
N ILE A 272 4.12 -48.12 9.50
CA ILE A 272 3.51 -47.30 8.43
C ILE A 272 4.20 -47.58 7.08
N VAL A 273 3.44 -47.53 5.99
CA VAL A 273 3.92 -47.80 4.63
C VAL A 273 4.04 -46.50 3.81
N GLU A 274 4.99 -46.43 2.89
CA GLU A 274 5.15 -45.30 1.96
C GLU A 274 4.39 -45.54 0.66
N VAL A 275 3.82 -44.49 0.05
CA VAL A 275 3.08 -44.59 -1.21
C VAL A 275 3.97 -45.15 -2.32
N ASN A 276 3.46 -46.15 -3.03
CA ASN A 276 4.09 -46.76 -4.19
C ASN A 276 3.19 -46.61 -5.44
N ASP A 277 3.74 -46.92 -6.61
CA ASP A 277 3.04 -46.71 -7.89
C ASP A 277 1.80 -47.60 -8.05
N THR A 278 1.72 -48.75 -7.37
CA THR A 278 0.56 -49.65 -7.41
C THR A 278 -0.63 -49.07 -6.62
N ILE A 279 -0.39 -48.46 -5.45
CA ILE A 279 -1.40 -47.69 -4.71
C ILE A 279 -1.88 -46.49 -5.55
N VAL A 280 -0.96 -45.75 -6.19
CA VAL A 280 -1.34 -44.63 -7.07
C VAL A 280 -2.22 -45.11 -8.21
N LYS A 281 -1.79 -46.15 -8.95
CA LYS A 281 -2.52 -46.74 -10.09
C LYS A 281 -3.92 -47.19 -9.71
N GLN A 282 -4.07 -47.93 -8.61
CA GLN A 282 -5.36 -48.39 -8.10
C GLN A 282 -6.28 -47.22 -7.70
N THR A 283 -5.72 -46.16 -7.11
CA THR A 283 -6.50 -44.98 -6.71
C THR A 283 -6.96 -44.19 -7.93
N VAL A 284 -6.07 -43.91 -8.89
CA VAL A 284 -6.38 -43.16 -10.13
C VAL A 284 -7.41 -43.90 -10.99
N GLN A 285 -7.32 -45.22 -11.07
CA GLN A 285 -8.31 -46.04 -11.78
C GLN A 285 -9.72 -45.95 -11.19
N ASN A 286 -9.81 -45.78 -9.86
CA ASN A 286 -11.08 -45.82 -9.10
C ASN A 286 -11.65 -44.44 -8.77
N SER A 287 -10.91 -43.35 -8.96
CA SER A 287 -11.35 -41.98 -8.70
C SER A 287 -11.74 -41.21 -9.97
N VAL A 288 -12.30 -40.01 -9.79
CA VAL A 288 -12.47 -38.99 -10.83
C VAL A 288 -11.91 -37.69 -10.28
N MET A 289 -10.95 -37.09 -10.98
CA MET A 289 -10.23 -35.91 -10.52
C MET A 289 -11.00 -34.62 -10.86
N ASN A 290 -10.90 -33.63 -9.98
CA ASN A 290 -11.22 -32.25 -10.33
C ASN A 290 -10.07 -31.59 -11.13
N PHE A 291 -10.31 -30.40 -11.66
CA PHE A 291 -9.34 -29.67 -12.49
C PHE A 291 -7.98 -29.44 -11.80
N THR A 292 -7.98 -29.08 -10.51
CA THR A 292 -6.76 -28.85 -9.73
C THR A 292 -5.99 -30.13 -9.43
N GLU A 293 -6.68 -31.20 -9.03
CA GLU A 293 -6.08 -32.53 -8.82
C GLU A 293 -5.45 -33.05 -10.12
N PHE A 294 -6.11 -32.84 -11.26
CA PHE A 294 -5.60 -33.23 -12.57
C PHE A 294 -4.32 -32.45 -12.99
N VAL A 295 -4.25 -31.14 -12.72
CA VAL A 295 -3.04 -30.34 -12.98
C VAL A 295 -1.86 -30.85 -12.12
N GLU A 296 -2.07 -31.13 -10.83
CA GLU A 296 -1.01 -31.64 -9.95
C GLU A 296 -0.61 -33.09 -10.30
N PHE A 297 -1.56 -33.91 -10.76
CA PHE A 297 -1.28 -35.24 -11.29
C PHE A 297 -0.40 -35.20 -12.56
N LEU A 298 -0.70 -34.31 -13.53
CA LEU A 298 0.14 -34.14 -14.72
C LEU A 298 1.53 -33.61 -14.36
N ARG A 299 1.62 -32.71 -13.37
CA ARG A 299 2.90 -32.22 -12.83
C ARG A 299 3.71 -33.38 -12.24
N TRP A 300 3.09 -34.27 -11.46
CA TRP A 300 3.74 -35.47 -10.92
C TRP A 300 4.19 -36.43 -12.00
N LEU A 301 3.34 -36.78 -12.98
CA LEU A 301 3.75 -37.62 -14.12
C LEU A 301 4.92 -37.02 -14.90
N SER A 302 5.01 -35.68 -15.00
CA SER A 302 6.11 -35.01 -15.69
C SER A 302 7.47 -35.10 -14.98
N GLN A 303 7.52 -35.59 -13.74
CA GLN A 303 8.76 -35.82 -12.99
C GLN A 303 9.49 -37.11 -13.40
N PHE A 304 8.78 -38.09 -13.97
CA PHE A 304 9.37 -39.38 -14.36
C PHE A 304 10.31 -39.25 -15.56
N ASP A 305 11.33 -40.12 -15.61
CA ASP A 305 12.24 -40.20 -16.74
C ASP A 305 11.68 -40.90 -17.96
N VAL A 306 12.24 -40.53 -19.12
CA VAL A 306 11.74 -40.83 -20.48
C VAL A 306 11.76 -42.32 -20.82
N GLU A 307 12.34 -43.15 -19.95
CA GLU A 307 12.33 -44.61 -20.01
C GLU A 307 10.98 -45.19 -19.55
N ASN A 308 10.28 -44.55 -18.61
CA ASN A 308 9.00 -44.99 -18.03
C ASN A 308 7.77 -44.71 -18.94
N ARG A 309 7.94 -44.75 -20.27
CA ARG A 309 6.88 -44.36 -21.25
C ARG A 309 5.61 -45.18 -21.11
N GLU A 310 5.74 -46.46 -20.77
CA GLU A 310 4.61 -47.38 -20.64
C GLU A 310 3.77 -47.05 -19.41
N LEU A 311 4.41 -46.82 -18.26
CA LEU A 311 3.76 -46.35 -17.04
C LEU A 311 3.05 -45.00 -17.25
N ILE A 312 3.71 -44.03 -17.90
CA ILE A 312 3.12 -42.70 -18.17
C ILE A 312 1.88 -42.83 -19.08
N ARG A 313 1.95 -43.64 -20.15
CA ARG A 313 0.82 -43.88 -21.06
C ARG A 313 -0.32 -44.64 -20.39
N GLU A 314 -0.01 -45.66 -19.59
CA GLU A 314 -1.01 -46.42 -18.85
C GLU A 314 -1.73 -45.53 -17.84
N MET A 315 -0.98 -44.79 -17.02
CA MET A 315 -1.52 -43.83 -16.06
C MET A 315 -2.42 -42.79 -16.73
N LEU A 316 -1.97 -42.14 -17.82
CA LEU A 316 -2.80 -41.20 -18.58
C LEU A 316 -4.09 -41.83 -19.14
N SER A 317 -4.06 -43.11 -19.51
CA SER A 317 -5.25 -43.82 -20.02
C SER A 317 -6.29 -44.18 -18.94
N LEU A 318 -5.89 -44.21 -17.67
CA LEU A 318 -6.76 -44.50 -16.52
C LEU A 318 -7.48 -43.27 -15.97
N VAL A 319 -6.94 -42.06 -16.22
CA VAL A 319 -7.46 -40.80 -15.65
C VAL A 319 -8.84 -40.44 -16.19
N LYS A 320 -9.69 -40.03 -15.25
CA LYS A 320 -11.03 -39.50 -15.43
C LYS A 320 -11.06 -38.10 -14.83
N VAL A 321 -11.57 -37.10 -15.56
CA VAL A 321 -11.63 -35.70 -15.10
C VAL A 321 -13.07 -35.18 -15.28
N TYR A 322 -13.58 -34.42 -14.31
CA TYR A 322 -14.84 -33.71 -14.46
C TYR A 322 -14.72 -32.61 -15.53
N HIS A 323 -15.64 -32.57 -16.50
CA HIS A 323 -15.74 -31.46 -17.43
C HIS A 323 -16.29 -30.21 -16.73
N ASN A 324 -15.90 -29.01 -17.20
CA ASN A 324 -16.44 -27.78 -16.63
C ASN A 324 -17.95 -27.67 -16.88
N THR A 325 -18.71 -27.37 -15.82
CA THR A 325 -20.16 -27.11 -15.78
C THR A 325 -21.12 -28.25 -16.16
N SER A 326 -20.65 -29.46 -16.45
CA SER A 326 -21.50 -30.65 -16.61
C SER A 326 -20.94 -31.86 -15.86
N SER A 327 -21.81 -32.82 -15.53
CA SER A 327 -21.43 -34.08 -14.86
C SER A 327 -20.74 -35.09 -15.79
N ASP A 328 -20.21 -34.63 -16.93
CA ASP A 328 -19.59 -35.47 -17.94
C ASP A 328 -18.13 -35.78 -17.55
N ILE A 329 -17.79 -37.06 -17.58
CA ILE A 329 -16.45 -37.55 -17.22
C ILE A 329 -15.61 -37.65 -18.49
N LEU A 330 -14.65 -36.74 -18.64
CA LEU A 330 -13.66 -36.79 -19.71
C LEU A 330 -12.65 -37.92 -19.41
N THR A 331 -12.40 -38.79 -20.39
CA THR A 331 -11.36 -39.83 -20.30
C THR A 331 -10.22 -39.48 -21.26
N LEU A 332 -8.99 -39.44 -20.74
CA LEU A 332 -7.86 -38.82 -21.46
C LEU A 332 -7.17 -39.76 -22.47
N LYS A 333 -7.71 -40.97 -22.64
CA LYS A 333 -7.19 -42.06 -23.49
C LYS A 333 -6.82 -41.63 -24.93
N ASN A 334 -7.47 -40.61 -25.45
CA ASN A 334 -7.28 -40.12 -26.83
C ASN A 334 -6.45 -38.83 -26.94
N ILE A 335 -6.02 -38.21 -25.82
CA ILE A 335 -5.24 -36.97 -25.88
C ILE A 335 -3.84 -37.26 -26.46
N ARG A 336 -3.49 -36.46 -27.48
CA ARG A 336 -2.21 -36.55 -28.21
C ARG A 336 -1.58 -35.18 -28.41
N TYR A 337 -2.40 -34.14 -28.45
CA TYR A 337 -1.99 -32.78 -28.73
C TYR A 337 -2.17 -31.89 -27.50
N PHE A 338 -1.54 -30.73 -27.52
CA PHE A 338 -1.80 -29.62 -26.61
C PHE A 338 -1.91 -28.31 -27.38
N ASP A 339 -2.71 -27.36 -26.89
CA ASP A 339 -2.85 -26.03 -27.50
C ASP A 339 -1.69 -25.09 -27.09
N PRO A 340 -0.83 -24.64 -28.02
CA PRO A 340 0.24 -23.68 -27.74
C PRO A 340 -0.17 -22.21 -27.97
N TYR A 341 -1.38 -21.95 -28.50
CA TYR A 341 -1.81 -20.64 -29.01
C TYR A 341 -2.69 -19.86 -28.03
N GLY A 342 -3.37 -20.53 -27.09
CA GLY A 342 -4.18 -19.86 -26.08
C GLY A 342 -5.62 -19.63 -26.54
N VAL A 343 -6.26 -20.67 -27.08
CA VAL A 343 -7.67 -20.66 -27.48
C VAL A 343 -8.54 -20.22 -26.28
N PRO A 344 -9.41 -19.20 -26.44
CA PRO A 344 -10.35 -18.80 -25.40
C PRO A 344 -11.34 -19.91 -25.05
N SER A 345 -11.55 -20.20 -23.76
CA SER A 345 -12.42 -21.27 -23.25
C SER A 345 -13.91 -21.17 -23.64
N ILE A 346 -14.33 -20.08 -24.28
CA ILE A 346 -15.67 -19.89 -24.85
C ILE A 346 -15.83 -20.59 -26.21
N LEU A 347 -14.72 -20.98 -26.85
CA LEU A 347 -14.70 -21.72 -28.12
C LEU A 347 -14.56 -23.23 -27.86
N PRO A 348 -15.19 -24.09 -28.66
CA PRO A 348 -15.04 -25.55 -28.53
C PRO A 348 -13.64 -26.01 -28.96
N LEU A 349 -13.06 -26.99 -28.25
CA LEU A 349 -11.82 -27.67 -28.67
C LEU A 349 -12.10 -29.13 -29.09
N ARG A 350 -11.20 -29.70 -29.88
CA ARG A 350 -11.20 -31.12 -30.30
C ARG A 350 -10.76 -32.02 -29.12
N SER A 351 -11.38 -33.18 -28.94
CA SER A 351 -11.27 -34.01 -27.73
C SER A 351 -9.92 -34.75 -27.55
N ASP A 352 -8.99 -34.61 -28.50
CA ASP A 352 -7.61 -35.10 -28.47
C ASP A 352 -6.58 -34.00 -28.13
N ILE A 353 -7.03 -32.76 -27.88
CA ILE A 353 -6.21 -31.59 -27.55
C ILE A 353 -6.35 -31.26 -26.06
N LEU A 354 -5.22 -31.18 -25.35
CA LEU A 354 -5.17 -30.63 -23.98
C LEU A 354 -5.35 -29.09 -24.03
N PRO A 355 -6.36 -28.50 -23.35
CA PRO A 355 -6.65 -27.07 -23.46
C PRO A 355 -5.56 -26.16 -22.88
N SER A 356 -5.47 -24.94 -23.43
CA SER A 356 -4.64 -23.82 -22.96
C SER A 356 -4.67 -23.62 -21.43
N SER A 357 -5.86 -23.72 -20.84
CA SER A 357 -6.11 -23.57 -19.40
C SER A 357 -5.37 -24.59 -18.53
N VAL A 358 -5.06 -25.78 -19.04
CA VAL A 358 -4.21 -26.78 -18.37
C VAL A 358 -2.74 -26.59 -18.78
N VAL A 359 -2.50 -26.37 -20.07
CA VAL A 359 -1.15 -26.22 -20.66
C VAL A 359 -0.33 -25.12 -19.98
N GLN A 360 -0.94 -24.00 -19.63
CA GLN A 360 -0.27 -22.87 -18.94
C GLN A 360 0.40 -23.25 -17.60
N TYR A 361 0.00 -24.36 -16.98
CA TYR A 361 0.52 -24.81 -15.68
C TYR A 361 1.73 -25.77 -15.78
N ILE A 362 2.17 -26.13 -16.99
CA ILE A 362 3.19 -27.16 -17.27
C ILE A 362 4.15 -26.63 -18.35
N SER A 363 5.46 -26.90 -18.24
CA SER A 363 6.41 -26.40 -19.25
C SER A 363 6.25 -27.11 -20.60
N ARG A 364 6.58 -26.41 -21.70
CA ARG A 364 6.59 -26.99 -23.06
C ARG A 364 7.54 -28.19 -23.18
N GLU A 365 8.62 -28.22 -22.40
CA GLU A 365 9.53 -29.36 -22.34
C GLU A 365 8.92 -30.56 -21.59
N GLN A 366 8.20 -30.32 -20.50
CA GLN A 366 7.47 -31.36 -19.78
C GLN A 366 6.36 -31.95 -20.65
N LEU A 367 5.55 -31.12 -21.31
CA LEU A 367 4.48 -31.58 -22.20
C LEU A 367 5.01 -32.48 -23.34
N ASN A 368 6.07 -32.05 -24.03
CA ASN A 368 6.60 -32.78 -25.19
C ASN A 368 7.55 -33.94 -24.80
N LYS A 369 8.58 -33.68 -23.98
CA LYS A 369 9.61 -34.69 -23.67
C LYS A 369 9.19 -35.69 -22.59
N ARG A 370 8.34 -35.29 -21.62
CA ARG A 370 7.95 -36.14 -20.47
C ARG A 370 6.57 -36.78 -20.68
N LEU A 371 5.56 -35.97 -20.97
CA LEU A 371 4.17 -36.42 -21.16
C LEU A 371 3.88 -36.90 -22.59
N LEU A 372 4.83 -36.78 -23.53
CA LEU A 372 4.76 -37.26 -24.91
C LEU A 372 3.63 -36.62 -25.76
N LEU A 373 3.22 -35.39 -25.44
CA LEU A 373 2.19 -34.63 -26.14
C LEU A 373 2.80 -33.69 -27.20
N LEU A 374 2.18 -33.66 -28.38
CA LEU A 374 2.61 -32.81 -29.50
C LEU A 374 1.91 -31.45 -29.46
N ALA A 375 2.55 -30.39 -29.98
CA ALA A 375 1.83 -29.14 -30.24
C ALA A 375 0.95 -29.31 -31.48
N ILE A 376 -0.34 -28.92 -31.42
CA ILE A 376 -1.17 -28.85 -32.64
C ILE A 376 -0.69 -27.71 -33.55
N SER A 377 -0.82 -27.86 -34.87
CA SER A 377 -0.54 -26.77 -35.80
C SER A 377 -1.68 -25.76 -35.88
N LEU A 378 -1.34 -24.49 -36.12
CA LEU A 378 -2.32 -23.40 -36.26
C LEU A 378 -3.29 -23.64 -37.44
N GLU A 379 -2.83 -24.30 -38.51
CA GLU A 379 -3.66 -24.53 -39.70
C GLU A 379 -4.68 -25.66 -39.45
N GLU A 380 -4.32 -26.76 -38.79
CA GLU A 380 -5.29 -27.80 -38.35
C GLU A 380 -6.36 -27.24 -37.40
N LEU A 381 -5.94 -26.35 -36.49
CA LEU A 381 -6.83 -25.71 -35.51
C LEU A 381 -7.82 -24.74 -36.17
N LEU A 382 -7.37 -23.96 -37.16
CA LEU A 382 -8.25 -23.04 -37.90
C LEU A 382 -9.15 -23.79 -38.90
N GLU A 383 -8.68 -24.88 -39.50
CA GLU A 383 -9.50 -25.74 -40.36
C GLU A 383 -10.68 -26.35 -39.59
N PHE A 384 -10.47 -26.79 -38.34
CA PHE A 384 -11.54 -27.24 -37.45
C PHE A 384 -12.63 -26.17 -37.25
N TYR A 385 -12.27 -24.92 -36.95
CA TYR A 385 -13.25 -23.83 -36.77
C TYR A 385 -13.97 -23.41 -38.07
N MET A 386 -13.34 -23.58 -39.23
CA MET A 386 -13.96 -23.29 -40.53
C MET A 386 -14.82 -24.46 -41.05
N HIS A 387 -14.82 -25.62 -40.38
CA HIS A 387 -15.65 -26.76 -40.78
C HIS A 387 -17.15 -26.46 -40.64
N LYS A 388 -17.98 -27.14 -41.45
CA LYS A 388 -19.43 -26.85 -41.55
C LYS A 388 -20.16 -27.02 -40.22
N ASP A 389 -19.72 -27.95 -39.38
CA ASP A 389 -20.39 -28.30 -38.12
C ASP A 389 -20.16 -27.25 -37.02
N GLN A 390 -19.08 -26.47 -37.11
CA GLN A 390 -18.74 -25.42 -36.15
C GLN A 390 -19.46 -24.08 -36.42
N ARG A 391 -20.32 -24.00 -37.45
CA ARG A 391 -21.04 -22.77 -37.82
C ARG A 391 -21.93 -22.19 -36.70
N ASN A 392 -22.33 -23.00 -35.73
CA ASN A 392 -23.10 -22.56 -34.57
C ASN A 392 -22.36 -21.50 -33.72
N ILE A 393 -21.02 -21.45 -33.78
CA ILE A 393 -20.19 -20.43 -33.10
C ILE A 393 -20.59 -19.01 -33.52
N PHE A 394 -21.06 -18.80 -34.75
CA PHE A 394 -21.46 -17.49 -35.27
C PHE A 394 -22.90 -17.07 -34.92
N LEU A 395 -23.69 -17.92 -34.24
CA LEU A 395 -25.05 -17.58 -33.80
C LEU A 395 -25.07 -16.68 -32.57
N ASN A 396 -24.04 -16.77 -31.72
CA ASN A 396 -23.86 -15.93 -30.54
C ASN A 396 -22.75 -14.90 -30.81
N SER A 397 -23.05 -13.62 -30.53
CA SER A 397 -22.15 -12.49 -30.78
C SER A 397 -20.85 -12.55 -29.97
N ILE A 398 -20.87 -13.16 -28.78
CA ILE A 398 -19.71 -13.30 -27.89
C ILE A 398 -18.71 -14.30 -28.46
N THR A 399 -19.18 -15.49 -28.85
CA THR A 399 -18.35 -16.54 -29.47
C THR A 399 -17.84 -16.13 -30.85
N ALA A 400 -18.66 -15.42 -31.63
CA ALA A 400 -18.25 -14.82 -32.89
C ALA A 400 -17.13 -13.78 -32.69
N ALA A 401 -17.26 -12.86 -31.73
CA ALA A 401 -16.25 -11.87 -31.42
C ALA A 401 -14.94 -12.52 -30.93
N ALA A 402 -15.02 -13.52 -30.05
CA ALA A 402 -13.86 -14.26 -29.55
C ALA A 402 -13.08 -14.95 -30.69
N LEU A 403 -13.79 -15.62 -31.62
CA LEU A 403 -13.15 -16.26 -32.78
C LEU A 403 -12.56 -15.24 -33.76
N LEU A 404 -13.26 -14.12 -34.03
CA LEU A 404 -12.75 -13.05 -34.89
C LEU A 404 -11.50 -12.37 -34.29
N ALA A 405 -11.44 -12.17 -32.98
CA ALA A 405 -10.25 -11.64 -32.30
C ALA A 405 -9.09 -12.65 -32.29
N PHE A 406 -9.36 -13.93 -32.03
CA PHE A 406 -8.35 -15.00 -32.13
C PHE A 406 -7.74 -15.06 -33.55
N ILE A 407 -8.60 -15.06 -34.58
CA ILE A 407 -8.15 -14.99 -35.98
C ILE A 407 -7.36 -13.68 -36.21
N SER A 408 -7.85 -12.52 -35.79
CA SER A 408 -7.16 -11.23 -35.97
C SER A 408 -5.76 -11.19 -35.33
N ASN A 409 -5.53 -11.92 -34.24
CA ASN A 409 -4.22 -11.99 -33.58
C ASN A 409 -3.25 -12.95 -34.29
N HIS A 410 -3.75 -14.02 -34.92
CA HIS A 410 -2.91 -15.07 -35.51
C HIS A 410 -2.81 -15.02 -37.05
N ILE A 411 -3.64 -14.24 -37.75
CA ILE A 411 -3.70 -14.18 -39.24
C ILE A 411 -2.39 -13.77 -39.92
N GLY A 412 -1.47 -13.12 -39.19
CA GLY A 412 -0.12 -12.79 -39.67
C GLY A 412 0.85 -13.98 -39.73
N HIS A 413 0.55 -15.07 -39.02
CA HIS A 413 1.37 -16.29 -38.96
C HIS A 413 0.83 -17.46 -39.81
N VAL A 414 -0.30 -17.25 -40.50
CA VAL A 414 -1.00 -18.25 -41.32
C VAL A 414 -0.52 -18.19 -42.78
N SER A 415 -0.51 -19.32 -43.51
CA SER A 415 -0.10 -19.31 -44.91
C SER A 415 -1.02 -18.46 -45.80
N LYS A 416 -0.47 -17.92 -46.90
CA LYS A 416 -1.24 -17.11 -47.88
C LYS A 416 -2.43 -17.86 -48.49
N ASN A 417 -2.40 -19.19 -48.50
CA ASN A 417 -3.51 -20.01 -48.99
C ASN A 417 -4.61 -20.15 -47.93
N CYS A 418 -4.23 -20.51 -46.68
CA CYS A 418 -5.17 -20.62 -45.58
C CYS A 418 -5.86 -19.27 -45.25
N ARG A 419 -5.12 -18.14 -45.28
CA ARG A 419 -5.72 -16.79 -45.16
C ARG A 419 -6.82 -16.52 -46.20
N LYS A 420 -6.61 -16.88 -47.47
CA LYS A 420 -7.64 -16.74 -48.51
C LYS A 420 -8.88 -17.59 -48.21
N ASN A 421 -8.69 -18.83 -47.77
CA ASN A 421 -9.79 -19.73 -47.41
C ASN A 421 -10.61 -19.19 -46.22
N ILE A 422 -9.94 -18.66 -45.19
CA ILE A 422 -10.57 -18.03 -44.03
C ILE A 422 -11.39 -16.80 -44.46
N VAL A 423 -10.78 -15.84 -45.18
CA VAL A 423 -11.47 -14.61 -45.62
C VAL A 423 -12.67 -14.93 -46.51
N ASN A 424 -12.55 -15.88 -47.44
CA ASN A 424 -13.67 -16.32 -48.30
C ASN A 424 -14.79 -17.04 -47.51
N THR A 425 -14.47 -17.68 -46.38
CA THR A 425 -15.47 -18.34 -45.53
C THR A 425 -16.18 -17.33 -44.62
N LEU A 426 -15.45 -16.35 -44.09
CA LEU A 426 -16.00 -15.30 -43.21
C LEU A 426 -16.82 -14.25 -43.96
N SER A 427 -16.40 -13.82 -45.16
CA SER A 427 -17.13 -12.81 -45.94
C SER A 427 -18.54 -13.25 -46.36
N ASN A 428 -18.72 -14.56 -46.60
CA ASN A 428 -19.99 -15.15 -47.01
C ASN A 428 -20.93 -15.49 -45.82
N THR A 429 -20.42 -15.48 -44.58
CA THR A 429 -21.17 -15.82 -43.36
C THR A 429 -21.55 -14.57 -42.55
N ALA A 430 -22.65 -14.65 -41.80
CA ALA A 430 -23.11 -13.56 -40.93
C ALA A 430 -22.33 -13.54 -39.61
N CYS A 431 -21.03 -13.21 -39.69
CA CYS A 431 -20.09 -13.33 -38.57
C CYS A 431 -19.90 -12.03 -37.75
N VAL A 432 -20.40 -10.88 -38.19
CA VAL A 432 -20.14 -9.57 -37.55
C VAL A 432 -21.35 -9.11 -36.71
N PRO A 433 -21.20 -8.84 -35.40
CA PRO A 433 -22.26 -8.25 -34.61
C PRO A 433 -22.41 -6.74 -34.89
N THR A 434 -23.66 -6.32 -35.07
CA THR A 434 -24.05 -4.93 -35.36
C THR A 434 -25.25 -4.51 -34.50
N THR A 435 -25.61 -3.22 -34.55
CA THR A 435 -26.86 -2.68 -33.98
C THR A 435 -28.13 -3.35 -34.50
N ARG A 436 -28.07 -4.09 -35.61
CA ARG A 436 -29.16 -4.88 -36.20
C ARG A 436 -28.88 -6.40 -36.18
N GLY A 437 -28.14 -6.87 -35.16
CA GLY A 437 -27.82 -8.28 -34.92
C GLY A 437 -26.60 -8.78 -35.69
N MET A 438 -26.47 -10.10 -35.82
CA MET A 438 -25.40 -10.73 -36.61
C MET A 438 -25.63 -10.48 -38.10
N LYS A 439 -24.66 -9.85 -38.75
CA LYS A 439 -24.71 -9.44 -40.16
C LYS A 439 -23.47 -9.89 -40.92
N ARG A 440 -23.58 -9.85 -42.26
CA ARG A 440 -22.42 -10.00 -43.14
C ARG A 440 -21.57 -8.73 -43.09
N PRO A 441 -20.24 -8.83 -43.30
CA PRO A 441 -19.38 -7.65 -43.23
C PRO A 441 -19.79 -6.52 -44.17
N ASN A 442 -20.12 -6.84 -45.43
CA ASN A 442 -20.53 -5.90 -46.47
C ASN A 442 -21.86 -5.16 -46.18
N GLU A 443 -22.66 -5.66 -45.23
CA GLU A 443 -23.88 -5.02 -44.72
C GLU A 443 -23.62 -4.08 -43.53
N SER A 444 -22.37 -4.00 -43.04
CA SER A 444 -22.02 -3.35 -41.77
C SER A 444 -21.28 -2.01 -41.96
N TYR A 445 -21.50 -1.05 -41.05
CA TYR A 445 -20.90 0.28 -41.11
C TYR A 445 -19.89 0.50 -39.96
N ILE A 446 -18.75 1.14 -40.26
CA ILE A 446 -17.78 1.58 -39.24
C ILE A 446 -18.24 2.95 -38.73
N PRO A 447 -18.61 3.11 -37.45
CA PRO A 447 -19.20 4.35 -36.97
C PRO A 447 -18.18 5.51 -36.96
N PRO A 448 -18.48 6.64 -37.63
CA PRO A 448 -17.87 7.93 -37.32
C PRO A 448 -18.45 8.46 -35.99
N ILE A 449 -17.78 9.43 -35.38
CA ILE A 449 -18.17 9.93 -34.05
C ILE A 449 -19.51 10.68 -34.15
N ASN A 450 -20.47 10.26 -33.31
CA ASN A 450 -21.83 10.80 -33.12
C ASN A 450 -22.90 10.48 -34.21
N LYS A 451 -23.49 9.29 -34.07
CA LYS A 451 -24.92 8.93 -34.24
C LYS A 451 -25.77 9.70 -35.28
N SER A 452 -26.19 8.98 -36.32
CA SER A 452 -27.60 8.98 -36.78
C SER A 452 -28.22 7.59 -36.49
N SER A 453 -29.55 7.49 -36.45
CA SER A 453 -30.25 6.39 -35.75
C SER A 453 -30.72 5.19 -36.59
N ASP A 454 -30.33 5.09 -37.87
CA ASP A 454 -31.00 4.18 -38.82
C ASP A 454 -30.12 3.25 -39.66
N GLU A 455 -28.84 3.07 -39.31
CA GLU A 455 -27.90 2.19 -40.04
C GLU A 455 -27.29 1.06 -39.16
N PRO A 456 -26.94 -0.10 -39.75
CA PRO A 456 -26.33 -1.24 -39.04
C PRO A 456 -24.84 -1.01 -38.73
N CYS A 457 -24.55 -0.21 -37.70
CA CYS A 457 -23.19 0.03 -37.21
C CYS A 457 -22.62 -1.19 -36.47
N ILE A 458 -21.32 -1.44 -36.66
CA ILE A 458 -20.56 -2.49 -35.96
C ILE A 458 -20.54 -2.23 -34.45
N THR A 459 -20.75 -3.28 -33.64
CA THR A 459 -20.67 -3.21 -32.16
C THR A 459 -19.41 -3.84 -31.57
N LEU A 460 -18.51 -4.39 -32.40
CA LEU A 460 -17.18 -4.84 -31.99
C LEU A 460 -16.31 -3.67 -31.51
N LYS A 461 -15.47 -3.89 -30.50
CA LYS A 461 -14.40 -2.96 -30.14
C LYS A 461 -13.29 -3.05 -31.19
N ILE A 462 -13.07 -1.95 -31.90
CA ILE A 462 -12.03 -1.85 -32.95
C ILE A 462 -10.71 -1.47 -32.28
N SER A 463 -9.66 -2.25 -32.54
CA SER A 463 -8.32 -1.99 -32.01
C SER A 463 -7.76 -0.68 -32.56
N GLN A 464 -7.55 0.31 -31.70
CA GLN A 464 -6.70 1.46 -31.98
C GLN A 464 -5.28 1.13 -31.53
N GLY A 465 -4.28 1.46 -32.34
CA GLY A 465 -2.93 0.94 -32.20
C GLY A 465 -2.28 1.15 -30.82
N THR A 466 -1.57 0.13 -30.34
CA THR A 466 -0.61 0.18 -29.21
C THR A 466 -1.16 0.52 -27.81
N ARG A 467 -2.13 -0.27 -27.32
CA ARG A 467 -2.23 -0.64 -25.89
C ARG A 467 -2.92 -2.00 -25.74
N LYS A 468 -2.46 -2.82 -24.78
CA LYS A 468 -3.26 -3.92 -24.24
C LYS A 468 -4.22 -3.34 -23.21
N SER A 469 -5.46 -3.79 -23.19
CA SER A 469 -6.42 -3.53 -22.10
C SER A 469 -6.43 -4.73 -21.16
N ASP A 470 -6.30 -4.50 -19.85
CA ASP A 470 -6.18 -5.58 -18.86
C ASP A 470 -7.53 -6.23 -18.47
N ASN A 471 -8.63 -5.87 -19.14
CA ASN A 471 -9.94 -6.50 -18.98
C ASN A 471 -10.07 -7.72 -19.90
N SER A 472 -10.35 -8.89 -19.33
CA SER A 472 -10.41 -10.19 -20.04
C SER A 472 -11.53 -10.33 -21.07
N ASP A 473 -12.59 -9.55 -20.93
CA ASP A 473 -13.87 -9.79 -21.60
C ASP A 473 -14.03 -8.96 -22.88
N ASP A 474 -13.05 -8.09 -23.16
CA ASP A 474 -12.96 -7.32 -24.39
C ASP A 474 -12.16 -8.09 -25.44
N TYR A 475 -12.83 -8.50 -26.52
CA TYR A 475 -12.23 -9.13 -27.70
C TYR A 475 -12.03 -8.10 -28.83
N PRO A 476 -10.91 -7.34 -28.86
CA PRO A 476 -10.69 -6.33 -29.89
C PRO A 476 -10.37 -6.97 -31.26
N VAL A 477 -10.88 -6.37 -32.33
CA VAL A 477 -10.60 -6.79 -33.71
C VAL A 477 -9.88 -5.66 -34.45
N SER A 478 -8.88 -6.00 -35.26
CA SER A 478 -8.13 -5.01 -36.06
C SER A 478 -9.02 -4.33 -37.11
N ARG A 479 -8.80 -3.03 -37.34
CA ARG A 479 -9.55 -2.27 -38.35
C ARG A 479 -9.21 -2.77 -39.77
N GLU A 480 -7.99 -3.23 -39.94
CA GLU A 480 -7.42 -3.78 -41.16
C GLU A 480 -8.17 -5.04 -41.57
N LEU A 481 -8.39 -5.99 -40.65
CA LEU A 481 -9.20 -7.18 -40.92
C LEU A 481 -10.67 -6.81 -41.19
N LEU A 482 -11.24 -5.83 -40.47
CA LEU A 482 -12.61 -5.37 -40.73
C LEU A 482 -12.76 -4.69 -42.10
N ILE A 483 -11.69 -4.11 -42.67
CA ILE A 483 -11.68 -3.55 -44.04
C ILE A 483 -11.39 -4.63 -45.10
N GLU A 484 -10.58 -5.65 -44.77
CA GLU A 484 -10.46 -6.91 -45.55
C GLU A 484 -11.81 -7.68 -45.62
N LEU A 485 -12.83 -7.21 -44.87
CA LEU A 485 -14.21 -7.68 -44.86
C LEU A 485 -15.25 -6.63 -45.40
N GLY A 486 -15.18 -5.31 -45.07
CA GLY A 486 -15.63 -4.12 -45.89
C GLY A 486 -16.84 -3.21 -45.45
N CYS A 487 -16.68 -1.85 -45.33
CA CYS A 487 -17.67 -0.88 -44.72
C CYS A 487 -17.75 0.59 -45.34
N ARG A 488 -18.57 1.55 -44.80
CA ARG A 488 -19.00 2.88 -45.41
C ARG A 488 -19.32 4.07 -44.41
N GLY A 489 -19.59 5.33 -44.87
CA GLY A 489 -20.31 6.44 -44.12
C GLY A 489 -20.15 7.96 -44.54
N VAL A 490 -21.00 8.88 -43.98
CA VAL A 490 -20.91 10.41 -43.82
C VAL A 490 -21.46 11.42 -44.90
N HIS A 491 -22.13 12.53 -44.46
CA HIS A 491 -22.40 13.83 -45.18
C HIS A 491 -22.74 15.03 -44.21
N LEU A 492 -22.91 16.31 -44.67
CA LEU A 492 -23.29 17.51 -43.86
C LEU A 492 -24.30 18.56 -44.52
N PRO A 493 -24.18 19.95 -44.57
CA PRO A 493 -25.31 20.91 -44.32
C PRO A 493 -25.69 21.90 -45.47
N SER A 494 -26.41 23.02 -45.20
CA SER A 494 -27.01 23.94 -46.23
C SER A 494 -27.12 25.49 -45.99
N LEU A 495 -28.09 25.99 -45.20
CA LEU A 495 -29.03 27.07 -45.62
C LEU A 495 -28.54 28.53 -45.89
N PHE A 496 -27.72 29.19 -45.04
CA PHE A 496 -27.37 30.64 -45.09
C PHE A 496 -26.70 31.17 -46.40
N ASN A 497 -26.63 30.33 -47.42
CA ASN A 497 -25.93 30.52 -48.69
C ASN A 497 -26.86 30.92 -49.87
N ALA A 498 -28.15 31.17 -49.62
CA ALA A 498 -29.13 31.49 -50.68
C ALA A 498 -28.83 32.78 -51.47
N GLU A 499 -27.97 33.68 -50.95
CA GLU A 499 -27.42 34.83 -51.68
C GLU A 499 -25.87 34.83 -51.75
N SER A 500 -25.21 33.71 -51.40
CA SER A 500 -23.84 33.44 -51.87
C SER A 500 -23.81 32.66 -53.20
N SER A 501 -24.98 32.20 -53.67
CA SER A 501 -25.21 31.65 -55.02
C SER A 501 -25.39 32.69 -56.13
N SER A 502 -24.76 33.86 -56.03
CA SER A 502 -24.60 34.80 -57.16
C SER A 502 -23.13 35.22 -57.33
N SER A 503 -22.40 34.40 -58.09
CA SER A 503 -21.16 34.69 -58.83
C SER A 503 -20.22 35.82 -58.34
N SER A 504 -19.00 35.43 -57.96
CA SER A 504 -17.76 36.22 -58.12
C SER A 504 -17.71 37.63 -57.51
N MET A 505 -17.72 37.74 -56.17
CA MET A 505 -17.28 38.96 -55.47
C MET A 505 -15.75 39.09 -55.40
N SER A 506 -15.09 39.21 -56.55
CA SER A 506 -13.67 39.59 -56.64
C SER A 506 -13.50 41.10 -56.85
N SER A 507 -14.15 41.92 -56.01
CA SER A 507 -13.90 43.38 -55.96
C SER A 507 -14.33 44.02 -54.63
N VAL A 508 -13.36 44.68 -53.99
CA VAL A 508 -13.47 45.37 -52.69
C VAL A 508 -14.46 46.55 -52.71
N SER A 509 -14.50 47.29 -53.81
CA SER A 509 -15.29 48.52 -54.00
C SER A 509 -16.79 48.28 -54.03
N SER A 510 -17.24 47.10 -54.48
CA SER A 510 -18.66 46.76 -54.66
C SER A 510 -19.41 46.65 -53.32
N SER A 511 -18.80 46.00 -52.32
CA SER A 511 -19.39 45.82 -50.99
C SER A 511 -19.58 47.13 -50.22
N ASN A 512 -18.55 47.99 -50.23
CA ASN A 512 -18.55 49.26 -49.50
C ASN A 512 -19.60 50.24 -50.06
N ASN A 513 -19.75 50.30 -51.38
CA ASN A 513 -20.81 51.07 -52.03
C ASN A 513 -22.21 50.50 -51.71
N ASN A 514 -22.37 49.19 -51.62
CA ASN A 514 -23.65 48.58 -51.20
C ASN A 514 -24.00 48.92 -49.74
N PHE A 515 -23.05 48.99 -48.81
CA PHE A 515 -23.33 49.49 -47.45
C PHE A 515 -23.69 50.98 -47.44
N ARG A 516 -22.92 51.83 -48.12
CA ARG A 516 -23.21 53.28 -48.19
C ARG A 516 -24.57 53.55 -48.86
N ALA A 517 -24.95 52.75 -49.85
CA ALA A 517 -26.28 52.78 -50.48
C ALA A 517 -27.37 52.24 -49.54
N LEU A 518 -27.12 51.16 -48.78
CA LEU A 518 -28.04 50.62 -47.78
C LEU A 518 -28.33 51.67 -46.69
N VAL A 519 -27.29 52.27 -46.09
CA VAL A 519 -27.46 53.31 -45.05
C VAL A 519 -28.17 54.54 -45.62
N LYS A 520 -27.84 55.00 -46.84
CA LYS A 520 -28.55 56.14 -47.46
C LYS A 520 -30.00 55.82 -47.83
N ARG A 521 -30.30 54.60 -48.27
CA ARG A 521 -31.68 54.12 -48.50
C ARG A 521 -32.46 54.03 -47.18
N LEU A 522 -31.85 53.49 -46.12
CA LEU A 522 -32.45 53.47 -44.78
C LEU A 522 -32.67 54.88 -44.25
N MET A 523 -31.75 55.84 -44.50
CA MET A 523 -31.94 57.25 -44.15
C MET A 523 -33.02 57.97 -44.98
N GLN A 524 -33.30 57.54 -46.21
CA GLN A 524 -34.43 58.02 -46.99
C GLN A 524 -35.77 57.43 -46.51
N GLU A 525 -35.79 56.14 -46.18
CA GLU A 525 -36.97 55.45 -45.64
C GLU A 525 -37.21 55.72 -44.14
N ARG A 526 -36.26 56.32 -43.40
CA ARG A 526 -36.33 56.52 -41.93
C ARG A 526 -37.58 57.25 -41.46
N ASN A 527 -38.12 58.14 -42.29
CA ASN A 527 -39.33 58.92 -41.98
C ASN A 527 -40.63 58.11 -42.14
N LYS A 528 -40.56 56.83 -42.55
CA LYS A 528 -41.70 55.93 -42.78
C LYS A 528 -41.75 54.70 -41.86
N MET A 529 -40.70 54.45 -41.08
CA MET A 529 -40.56 53.26 -40.22
C MET A 529 -41.31 53.43 -38.90
N THR A 530 -41.89 52.35 -38.37
CA THR A 530 -42.54 52.37 -37.05
C THR A 530 -41.53 52.21 -35.91
N ASP A 531 -41.88 52.58 -34.67
CA ASP A 531 -41.00 52.36 -33.53
C ASP A 531 -40.75 50.87 -33.20
N THR A 532 -41.63 49.95 -33.63
CA THR A 532 -41.39 48.50 -33.58
C THR A 532 -40.34 48.07 -34.60
N ASP A 533 -40.41 48.58 -35.84
CA ASP A 533 -39.37 48.35 -36.84
C ASP A 533 -38.04 48.97 -36.38
N ARG A 534 -38.09 50.15 -35.75
CA ARG A 534 -36.92 50.85 -35.24
C ARG A 534 -36.21 50.07 -34.12
N LYS A 535 -36.95 49.32 -33.29
CA LYS A 535 -36.36 48.37 -32.31
C LYS A 535 -35.83 47.09 -32.97
N LEU A 536 -36.57 46.49 -33.91
CA LEU A 536 -36.05 45.36 -34.68
C LEU A 536 -34.78 45.72 -35.47
N LEU A 537 -34.67 46.95 -35.97
CA LEU A 537 -33.45 47.50 -36.57
C LEU A 537 -32.33 47.74 -35.54
N GLN A 538 -32.65 47.93 -34.25
CA GLN A 538 -31.67 48.06 -33.17
C GLN A 538 -31.19 46.72 -32.61
N GLU A 539 -31.95 45.65 -32.79
CA GLU A 539 -31.71 44.33 -32.20
C GLU A 539 -31.32 43.25 -33.24
N SER A 540 -31.66 43.42 -34.52
CA SER A 540 -31.41 42.40 -35.54
C SER A 540 -30.00 42.48 -36.15
N SER A 541 -29.38 41.31 -36.29
CA SER A 541 -28.10 41.10 -36.98
C SER A 541 -28.25 41.29 -38.50
N PHE A 542 -28.32 42.55 -38.96
CA PHE A 542 -28.56 42.87 -40.38
C PHE A 542 -27.52 43.79 -41.04
N LEU A 543 -26.86 44.68 -40.29
CA LEU A 543 -25.85 45.59 -40.84
C LEU A 543 -24.54 44.82 -41.08
N PRO A 544 -23.93 44.85 -42.28
CA PRO A 544 -22.64 44.22 -42.49
C PRO A 544 -21.57 44.95 -41.67
N GLY A 545 -20.84 44.23 -40.83
CA GLY A 545 -19.70 44.77 -40.10
C GLY A 545 -18.41 44.66 -40.92
N THR A 546 -17.48 45.56 -40.63
CA THR A 546 -16.10 45.49 -41.13
C THR A 546 -15.09 45.48 -39.99
N SER A 547 -13.93 44.90 -40.28
CA SER A 547 -12.72 44.99 -39.46
C SER A 547 -11.79 46.06 -40.03
N LEU A 548 -10.98 46.66 -39.16
CA LEU A 548 -9.93 47.64 -39.49
C LEU A 548 -8.64 46.99 -40.06
N SER A 549 -8.51 45.65 -40.07
CA SER A 549 -7.26 44.95 -40.45
C SER A 549 -7.43 43.80 -41.45
N SER A 550 -8.50 43.77 -42.25
CA SER A 550 -8.65 42.77 -43.31
C SER A 550 -9.42 43.29 -44.51
N CYS A 551 -9.06 42.79 -45.69
CA CYS A 551 -9.77 43.06 -46.95
C CYS A 551 -11.27 42.76 -46.76
N PRO A 552 -12.20 43.59 -47.27
CA PRO A 552 -13.62 43.56 -46.88
C PRO A 552 -14.40 42.40 -47.50
N LEU A 553 -14.13 41.21 -46.97
CA LEU A 553 -15.12 40.16 -46.79
C LEU A 553 -15.98 40.56 -45.59
N ILE A 554 -17.29 40.60 -45.81
CA ILE A 554 -18.29 41.02 -44.84
C ILE A 554 -18.22 40.08 -43.63
N ILE A 555 -17.93 40.61 -42.43
CA ILE A 555 -17.79 39.79 -41.21
C ILE A 555 -19.18 39.54 -40.63
N GLY A 556 -19.98 38.76 -41.34
CA GLY A 556 -21.38 38.53 -40.98
C GLY A 556 -22.22 39.82 -40.97
N LYS A 557 -23.26 39.81 -40.13
CA LYS A 557 -24.19 40.92 -39.94
C LYS A 557 -24.36 41.16 -38.43
N TYR A 558 -24.48 42.42 -38.03
CA TYR A 558 -24.55 42.87 -36.63
C TYR A 558 -25.74 43.80 -36.39
N ALA A 559 -26.09 43.97 -35.12
CA ALA A 559 -27.02 44.98 -34.63
C ALA A 559 -26.31 46.34 -34.41
N PRO A 560 -26.99 47.50 -34.54
CA PRO A 560 -26.39 48.83 -34.36
C PRO A 560 -25.69 49.05 -33.02
N CYS A 561 -26.16 48.44 -31.94
CA CYS A 561 -25.56 48.56 -30.61
C CYS A 561 -24.24 47.78 -30.45
N GLU A 562 -23.97 46.82 -31.34
CA GLU A 562 -22.71 46.06 -31.40
C GLU A 562 -21.63 46.81 -32.21
N LEU A 563 -22.02 47.88 -32.92
CA LEU A 563 -21.16 48.63 -33.84
C LEU A 563 -20.58 49.90 -33.17
N TYR A 564 -19.31 50.17 -33.48
CA TYR A 564 -18.56 51.33 -33.01
C TYR A 564 -18.20 52.29 -34.16
N PHE A 565 -18.00 53.57 -33.83
CA PHE A 565 -17.42 54.52 -34.78
C PHE A 565 -15.91 54.25 -35.00
N PRO A 566 -15.37 54.47 -36.23
CA PRO A 566 -13.96 54.20 -36.53
C PRO A 566 -12.95 54.97 -35.64
N SER A 567 -13.36 56.12 -35.10
CA SER A 567 -12.58 56.91 -34.12
C SER A 567 -12.29 56.14 -32.82
N VAL A 568 -13.21 55.29 -32.35
CA VAL A 568 -13.04 54.48 -31.14
C VAL A 568 -12.05 53.36 -31.39
N ALA A 569 -12.24 52.61 -32.48
CA ALA A 569 -11.37 51.51 -32.86
C ALA A 569 -9.94 51.97 -33.23
N THR A 570 -9.78 53.14 -33.84
CA THR A 570 -8.44 53.71 -34.10
C THR A 570 -7.73 54.21 -32.84
N GLN A 571 -8.45 54.74 -31.83
CA GLN A 571 -7.87 55.13 -30.55
C GLN A 571 -7.49 53.92 -29.69
N LEU A 572 -8.35 52.90 -29.62
CA LEU A 572 -8.07 51.62 -28.96
C LEU A 572 -7.09 50.73 -29.77
N LYS A 573 -6.79 51.10 -31.02
CA LYS A 573 -5.98 50.34 -32.00
C LYS A 573 -6.46 48.92 -32.30
N ARG A 574 -7.62 48.50 -31.81
CA ARG A 574 -8.25 47.21 -32.12
C ARG A 574 -8.91 47.26 -33.49
N SER A 575 -8.72 46.19 -34.24
CA SER A 575 -9.21 46.06 -35.61
C SER A 575 -10.39 45.11 -35.75
N ASP A 576 -10.59 44.26 -34.75
CA ASP A 576 -11.58 43.21 -34.62
C ASP A 576 -12.88 43.68 -33.93
N LEU A 577 -12.86 44.88 -33.34
CA LEU A 577 -14.09 45.61 -32.98
C LEU A 577 -15.00 45.76 -34.21
N PRO A 578 -16.30 45.44 -34.12
CA PRO A 578 -17.23 45.66 -35.23
C PRO A 578 -17.35 47.15 -35.53
N ILE A 579 -16.75 47.61 -36.63
CA ILE A 579 -16.91 48.99 -37.11
C ILE A 579 -17.83 49.05 -38.32
N ILE A 580 -18.57 50.15 -38.41
CA ILE A 580 -19.34 50.51 -39.60
C ILE A 580 -18.44 50.52 -40.86
N PRO A 581 -18.87 50.00 -42.01
CA PRO A 581 -18.18 50.12 -43.30
C PRO A 581 -18.14 51.55 -43.88
N TRP A 582 -17.81 52.54 -43.07
CA TRP A 582 -17.74 53.95 -43.42
C TRP A 582 -16.58 54.64 -42.66
N LEU A 583 -15.36 54.31 -43.09
CA LEU A 583 -14.11 54.81 -42.50
C LEU A 583 -14.03 56.35 -42.48
N ASP A 584 -14.52 57.00 -43.53
CA ASP A 584 -14.32 58.42 -43.83
C ASP A 584 -15.44 59.33 -43.26
N ILE A 585 -16.12 58.92 -42.19
CA ILE A 585 -17.27 59.65 -41.65
C ILE A 585 -16.86 60.81 -40.73
N ALA A 586 -17.32 62.03 -41.05
CA ALA A 586 -17.06 63.22 -40.25
C ALA A 586 -18.01 63.29 -39.02
N SER A 587 -17.47 63.63 -37.85
CA SER A 587 -18.19 63.61 -36.56
C SER A 587 -19.24 64.70 -36.38
N ASP A 588 -19.28 65.68 -37.29
CA ASP A 588 -20.27 66.75 -37.41
C ASP A 588 -21.35 66.46 -38.47
N SER A 589 -21.26 65.33 -39.19
CA SER A 589 -22.21 64.99 -40.26
C SER A 589 -23.59 64.52 -39.75
N SER A 590 -24.63 64.75 -40.56
CA SER A 590 -26.00 64.30 -40.25
C SER A 590 -26.14 62.78 -40.19
N GLU A 591 -25.28 62.10 -40.95
CA GLU A 591 -25.08 60.66 -41.03
C GLU A 591 -24.47 60.12 -39.71
N TYR A 592 -23.45 60.78 -39.17
CA TYR A 592 -22.86 60.42 -37.87
C TYR A 592 -23.88 60.57 -36.73
N ALA A 593 -24.60 61.70 -36.71
CA ALA A 593 -25.67 61.94 -35.74
C ALA A 593 -26.81 60.91 -35.86
N PHE A 594 -27.18 60.49 -37.07
CA PHE A 594 -28.17 59.43 -37.28
C PHE A 594 -27.69 58.05 -36.82
N LEU A 595 -26.44 57.67 -37.14
CA LEU A 595 -25.85 56.40 -36.69
C LEU A 595 -25.76 56.32 -35.16
N LYS A 596 -25.39 57.42 -34.50
CA LYS A 596 -25.45 57.56 -33.04
C LYS A 596 -26.87 57.40 -32.51
N ALA A 597 -27.86 58.02 -33.16
CA ALA A 597 -29.26 57.96 -32.74
C ALA A 597 -29.92 56.59 -32.95
N ILE A 598 -29.37 55.71 -33.81
CA ILE A 598 -29.80 54.31 -33.90
C ILE A 598 -28.99 53.35 -33.02
N GLY A 599 -27.92 53.80 -32.34
CA GLY A 599 -27.26 53.03 -31.28
C GLY A 599 -25.75 52.79 -31.44
N VAL A 600 -25.10 53.31 -32.49
CA VAL A 600 -23.64 53.15 -32.70
C VAL A 600 -22.87 53.90 -31.60
N GLN A 601 -21.90 53.24 -30.97
CA GLN A 601 -21.27 53.71 -29.72
C GLN A 601 -20.10 54.69 -29.95
N GLU A 602 -20.02 55.74 -29.11
CA GLU A 602 -18.94 56.75 -29.11
C GLU A 602 -17.80 56.49 -28.12
N ALA A 603 -18.05 55.73 -27.05
CA ALA A 603 -17.06 55.30 -26.07
C ALA A 603 -17.58 54.02 -25.41
N PRO A 604 -16.73 53.01 -25.11
CA PRO A 604 -17.19 51.80 -24.43
C PRO A 604 -17.51 52.05 -22.95
N SER A 605 -18.25 51.12 -22.34
CA SER A 605 -18.57 51.13 -20.91
C SER A 605 -17.31 50.96 -20.05
N LEU A 606 -17.38 51.37 -18.78
CA LEU A 606 -16.28 51.18 -17.84
C LEU A 606 -15.98 49.68 -17.63
N ASP A 607 -17.02 48.84 -17.57
CA ASP A 607 -16.86 47.38 -17.46
C ASP A 607 -16.16 46.79 -18.69
N PHE A 608 -16.57 47.17 -19.91
CA PHE A 608 -15.87 46.77 -21.13
C PHE A 608 -14.41 47.24 -21.12
N LEU A 609 -14.14 48.44 -20.62
CA LEU A 609 -12.77 48.96 -20.52
C LEU A 609 -11.96 48.23 -19.44
N ILE A 610 -12.57 47.76 -18.35
CA ILE A 610 -11.90 46.92 -17.34
C ILE A 610 -11.62 45.54 -17.91
N ASP A 611 -12.60 44.89 -18.53
CA ASP A 611 -12.42 43.59 -19.22
C ASP A 611 -11.39 43.70 -20.35
N GLN A 612 -11.35 44.83 -21.08
CA GLN A 612 -10.32 45.13 -22.09
C GLN A 612 -8.94 45.42 -21.48
N ILE A 613 -8.86 46.03 -20.30
CA ILE A 613 -7.59 46.21 -19.55
C ILE A 613 -7.06 44.86 -19.06
N ILE A 614 -7.94 43.95 -18.66
CA ILE A 614 -7.62 42.55 -18.34
C ILE A 614 -7.13 41.83 -19.61
N MET A 615 -7.87 41.90 -20.72
CA MET A 615 -7.51 41.26 -21.99
C MET A 615 -6.17 41.78 -22.55
N GLU A 616 -5.97 43.10 -22.62
CA GLU A 616 -4.70 43.71 -23.08
C GLU A 616 -3.53 43.44 -22.12
N HIS A 617 -3.79 43.05 -20.87
CA HIS A 617 -2.77 42.61 -19.93
C HIS A 617 -2.43 41.12 -20.11
N GLU A 618 -3.43 40.28 -20.39
CA GLU A 618 -3.27 38.85 -20.70
C GLU A 618 -2.59 38.63 -22.08
N GLU A 619 -2.96 39.40 -23.11
CA GLU A 619 -2.35 39.39 -24.44
C GLU A 619 -0.85 39.69 -24.42
N GLN A 620 -0.37 40.41 -23.40
CA GLN A 620 1.06 40.68 -23.21
C GLN A 620 1.84 39.49 -22.60
N ASN A 621 1.20 38.31 -22.48
CA ASN A 621 1.84 37.02 -22.22
C ASN A 621 2.75 37.01 -20.97
N SER A 622 2.16 37.31 -19.80
CA SER A 622 2.88 37.50 -18.52
C SER A 622 3.89 38.67 -18.55
N PRO A 623 3.43 39.91 -18.84
CA PRO A 623 4.31 41.06 -19.00
C PRO A 623 5.14 41.36 -17.75
N THR A 624 6.37 41.82 -17.97
CA THR A 624 7.32 42.12 -16.90
C THR A 624 7.43 43.63 -16.68
N THR A 625 7.88 44.09 -15.50
CA THR A 625 7.90 45.53 -15.19
C THR A 625 8.71 46.42 -16.15
N GLU A 626 9.63 45.84 -16.94
CA GLU A 626 10.44 46.55 -17.94
C GLU A 626 9.89 46.40 -19.37
N THR A 627 9.10 45.34 -19.65
CA THR A 627 8.49 45.09 -20.98
C THR A 627 7.03 45.55 -21.08
N TYR A 628 6.36 45.73 -19.94
CA TYR A 628 4.91 46.00 -19.88
C TYR A 628 4.52 47.31 -20.56
N GLN A 629 3.71 47.18 -21.60
CA GLN A 629 3.07 48.32 -22.25
C GLN A 629 1.77 48.60 -21.52
N ILE A 630 1.68 49.75 -20.85
CA ILE A 630 0.43 50.22 -20.23
C ILE A 630 -0.72 50.06 -21.25
N PRO A 631 -1.80 49.32 -20.95
CA PRO A 631 -2.90 49.07 -21.87
C PRO A 631 -3.39 50.34 -22.59
N VAL A 632 -3.68 50.24 -23.87
CA VAL A 632 -4.32 51.29 -24.67
C VAL A 632 -5.67 51.64 -24.07
N ALA A 633 -6.46 50.67 -23.60
CA ALA A 633 -7.67 50.93 -22.83
C ALA A 633 -7.40 51.69 -21.51
N LEU A 634 -6.33 51.38 -20.78
CA LEU A 634 -5.97 52.10 -19.55
C LEU A 634 -5.48 53.53 -19.83
N LYS A 635 -4.77 53.75 -20.96
CA LYS A 635 -4.42 55.10 -21.44
C LYS A 635 -5.69 55.87 -21.82
N PHE A 636 -6.61 55.25 -22.57
CA PHE A 636 -7.88 55.85 -22.97
C PHE A 636 -8.71 56.26 -21.75
N VAL A 637 -8.80 55.41 -20.72
CA VAL A 637 -9.42 55.74 -19.43
C VAL A 637 -8.72 56.92 -18.76
N ALA A 638 -7.38 56.92 -18.64
CA ALA A 638 -6.64 58.00 -17.99
C ALA A 638 -6.77 59.35 -18.73
N GLU A 639 -6.72 59.34 -20.06
CA GLU A 639 -6.78 60.54 -20.92
C GLU A 639 -8.21 61.10 -21.02
N ASN A 640 -9.25 60.27 -20.90
CA ASN A 640 -10.66 60.69 -20.93
C ASN A 640 -11.33 60.77 -19.55
N PHE A 641 -10.62 60.44 -18.46
CA PHE A 641 -11.17 60.25 -17.11
C PHE A 641 -12.09 61.40 -16.68
N ILE A 642 -11.57 62.63 -16.76
CA ILE A 642 -12.26 63.85 -16.33
C ILE A 642 -13.53 64.11 -17.14
N LYS A 643 -13.55 63.72 -18.42
CA LYS A 643 -14.62 64.03 -19.39
C LYS A 643 -15.78 63.03 -19.36
N HIS A 644 -15.48 61.75 -19.12
CA HIS A 644 -16.46 60.66 -19.32
C HIS A 644 -16.69 59.76 -18.09
N TYR A 645 -15.76 59.70 -17.12
CA TYR A 645 -15.80 58.70 -16.04
C TYR A 645 -15.76 59.28 -14.61
N SER A 646 -15.24 60.50 -14.44
CA SER A 646 -15.07 61.21 -13.15
C SER A 646 -16.34 61.28 -12.30
N ASN A 647 -17.47 61.63 -12.89
CA ASN A 647 -18.77 61.79 -12.22
C ASN A 647 -19.38 60.47 -11.70
N GLN A 648 -18.77 59.33 -12.00
CA GLN A 648 -19.25 57.98 -11.66
C GLN A 648 -18.23 57.18 -10.81
N TRP A 649 -17.15 57.82 -10.36
CA TRP A 649 -16.03 57.10 -9.73
C TRP A 649 -16.21 56.92 -8.21
N ASN A 650 -16.25 55.67 -7.76
CA ASN A 650 -16.22 55.28 -6.35
C ASN A 650 -15.37 54.02 -6.14
N THR A 651 -14.41 54.08 -5.21
CA THR A 651 -13.48 52.97 -4.95
C THR A 651 -14.11 51.77 -4.23
N THR A 652 -15.31 51.88 -3.67
CA THR A 652 -16.01 50.73 -3.07
C THR A 652 -16.88 49.94 -4.06
N ASP A 653 -17.21 50.51 -5.22
CA ASP A 653 -18.10 49.87 -6.20
C ASP A 653 -17.31 49.01 -7.20
N ILE A 654 -16.03 49.33 -7.42
CA ILE A 654 -15.12 48.58 -8.29
C ILE A 654 -14.70 47.27 -7.60
N LYS A 655 -15.18 46.13 -8.13
CA LYS A 655 -14.92 44.79 -7.58
C LYS A 655 -13.88 43.99 -8.37
N GLN A 656 -13.67 44.30 -9.64
CA GLN A 656 -12.64 43.68 -10.47
C GLN A 656 -11.28 44.38 -10.25
N PRO A 657 -10.17 43.63 -10.11
CA PRO A 657 -8.83 44.21 -10.07
C PRO A 657 -8.40 44.64 -11.48
N PHE A 658 -8.12 45.93 -11.66
CA PHE A 658 -7.77 46.52 -12.97
C PHE A 658 -6.49 47.39 -12.95
N LEU A 659 -5.96 47.72 -11.76
CA LEU A 659 -4.81 48.62 -11.62
C LEU A 659 -3.49 47.83 -11.78
N PRO A 660 -2.62 48.15 -12.75
CA PRO A 660 -1.36 47.44 -12.92
C PRO A 660 -0.39 47.67 -11.75
N SER A 661 -0.09 46.58 -11.08
CA SER A 661 0.81 46.49 -9.93
C SER A 661 1.78 45.33 -10.12
N TYR A 662 2.75 45.18 -9.24
CA TYR A 662 3.68 44.05 -9.24
C TYR A 662 4.08 43.70 -7.81
N PHE A 663 4.46 42.43 -7.60
CA PHE A 663 5.27 42.04 -6.46
C PHE A 663 6.75 42.04 -6.90
N ALA A 664 7.64 42.53 -6.05
CA ALA A 664 9.07 42.40 -6.24
C ALA A 664 9.49 40.95 -5.96
N ILE A 665 9.75 40.17 -7.01
CA ILE A 665 10.22 38.78 -6.88
C ILE A 665 11.75 38.76 -7.01
N LYS A 666 12.43 38.02 -6.13
CA LYS A 666 13.83 37.66 -6.30
C LYS A 666 14.04 36.17 -6.04
N MET A 667 13.91 35.38 -7.10
CA MET A 667 14.38 34.00 -7.12
C MET A 667 15.87 33.96 -7.38
N THR A 668 16.69 33.83 -6.33
CA THR A 668 18.04 33.26 -6.48
C THR A 668 17.94 31.74 -6.63
N ASN A 669 17.24 31.29 -7.67
CA ASN A 669 17.23 29.90 -8.08
C ASN A 669 18.62 29.55 -8.66
N ARG A 670 19.09 28.32 -8.40
CA ARG A 670 20.50 27.90 -8.61
C ARG A 670 21.01 27.93 -10.05
N ASN A 671 20.15 28.30 -11.02
CA ASN A 671 20.46 28.34 -12.45
C ASN A 671 20.72 29.76 -12.99
N GLY A 672 20.74 30.79 -12.13
CA GLY A 672 21.20 32.15 -12.50
C GLY A 672 20.26 32.96 -13.42
N VAL A 673 19.02 32.52 -13.62
CA VAL A 673 18.02 33.24 -14.41
C VAL A 673 17.34 34.30 -13.53
N ASN A 674 17.50 35.57 -13.89
CA ASN A 674 16.66 36.64 -13.35
C ASN A 674 15.22 36.43 -13.82
N GLN A 675 14.32 36.04 -12.92
CA GLN A 675 12.89 36.18 -13.19
C GLN A 675 12.51 37.64 -12.97
N GLU A 676 12.17 38.32 -14.05
CA GLU A 676 11.68 39.70 -14.04
C GLU A 676 10.31 39.77 -13.34
N ASN A 677 10.01 40.90 -12.68
CA ASN A 677 8.75 41.01 -11.93
C ASN A 677 7.56 40.98 -12.88
N SER A 678 6.69 39.97 -12.77
CA SER A 678 5.42 39.97 -13.49
C SER A 678 4.52 41.09 -12.97
N VAL A 679 3.92 41.83 -13.91
CA VAL A 679 2.81 42.72 -13.62
C VAL A 679 1.58 41.86 -13.35
N ILE A 680 0.73 42.31 -12.44
CA ILE A 680 -0.57 41.76 -12.11
C ILE A 680 -1.58 42.91 -11.98
N LEU A 681 -2.86 42.63 -12.12
CA LEU A 681 -3.90 43.62 -11.82
C LEU A 681 -4.31 43.52 -10.35
N SER A 682 -4.57 44.66 -9.71
CA SER A 682 -5.00 44.76 -8.32
C SER A 682 -6.15 45.74 -8.14
N LEU A 683 -6.84 45.65 -7.00
CA LEU A 683 -7.74 46.70 -6.52
C LEU A 683 -6.91 47.85 -5.90
N PRO A 684 -7.21 49.13 -6.19
CA PRO A 684 -6.43 50.26 -5.67
C PRO A 684 -6.27 50.28 -4.13
N SER A 685 -7.29 49.82 -3.41
CA SER A 685 -7.29 49.69 -1.94
C SER A 685 -6.21 48.78 -1.37
N ASN A 686 -5.73 47.82 -2.16
CA ASN A 686 -4.81 46.77 -1.73
C ASN A 686 -3.36 47.06 -2.14
N VAL A 687 -3.14 48.15 -2.88
CA VAL A 687 -1.83 48.55 -3.43
C VAL A 687 -1.24 49.65 -2.56
N TYR A 688 0.08 49.57 -2.34
CA TYR A 688 0.80 50.48 -1.47
C TYR A 688 1.96 51.19 -2.19
N ALA A 689 2.40 52.32 -1.62
CA ALA A 689 3.52 53.13 -2.09
C ALA A 689 4.66 53.21 -1.04
N ASP A 690 4.91 52.13 -0.29
CA ASP A 690 6.00 52.05 0.70
C ASP A 690 7.37 52.05 -0.02
N PRO A 691 8.33 52.91 0.37
CA PRO A 691 9.69 52.90 -0.18
C PRO A 691 10.54 51.68 0.24
N ASN A 692 10.12 50.87 1.22
CA ASN A 692 10.89 49.70 1.65
C ASN A 692 10.85 48.58 0.59
N PRO A 693 12.02 48.12 0.08
CA PRO A 693 12.06 47.10 -0.96
C PRO A 693 11.53 45.73 -0.53
N VAL A 694 11.46 45.43 0.77
CA VAL A 694 10.81 44.20 1.30
C VAL A 694 9.29 44.36 1.33
N GLY A 695 8.78 45.57 1.57
CA GLY A 695 7.36 45.88 1.47
C GLY A 695 6.79 45.54 0.09
N ALA A 696 7.53 45.84 -0.97
CA ALA A 696 7.18 45.49 -2.35
C ALA A 696 7.23 43.98 -2.66
N ILE A 697 7.95 43.16 -1.86
CA ILE A 697 7.91 41.68 -2.00
C ILE A 697 6.59 41.15 -1.43
N LEU A 698 6.17 41.70 -0.30
CA LEU A 698 5.00 41.27 0.47
C LEU A 698 3.68 41.78 -0.13
N LEU A 699 3.64 43.05 -0.54
CA LEU A 699 2.43 43.79 -0.95
C LEU A 699 2.57 44.32 -2.39
N PRO A 700 1.47 44.36 -3.17
CA PRO A 700 1.55 44.81 -4.55
C PRO A 700 1.84 46.30 -4.61
N SER A 701 2.73 46.69 -5.51
CA SER A 701 3.19 48.06 -5.73
C SER A 701 2.79 48.57 -7.12
N VAL A 702 2.30 49.80 -7.27
CA VAL A 702 1.93 50.34 -8.61
C VAL A 702 3.15 50.36 -9.54
N VAL A 703 2.99 49.88 -10.78
CA VAL A 703 4.05 49.91 -11.82
C VAL A 703 4.56 51.34 -12.03
N GLN A 704 5.88 51.52 -12.01
CA GLN A 704 6.52 52.84 -11.96
C GLN A 704 6.17 53.75 -13.15
N MET A 705 5.94 53.20 -14.34
CA MET A 705 5.53 53.98 -15.52
C MET A 705 4.16 54.65 -15.38
N PHE A 706 3.24 54.10 -14.58
CA PHE A 706 1.92 54.69 -14.38
C PHE A 706 1.99 55.95 -13.48
N LYS A 707 2.87 55.92 -12.46
CA LYS A 707 3.14 57.04 -11.54
C LYS A 707 3.66 58.32 -12.21
N ILE A 708 4.08 58.24 -13.48
CA ILE A 708 4.63 59.36 -14.26
C ILE A 708 3.54 60.12 -15.04
N ARG A 709 2.36 59.51 -15.26
CA ARG A 709 1.29 60.07 -16.10
C ARG A 709 -0.03 60.38 -15.39
N PHE A 710 -0.22 59.87 -14.17
CA PHE A 710 -1.47 60.01 -13.44
C PHE A 710 -1.22 60.03 -11.92
N ASP A 711 -1.99 60.82 -11.17
CA ASP A 711 -1.89 60.83 -9.69
C ASP A 711 -2.60 59.60 -9.10
N ILE A 712 -1.79 58.63 -8.67
CA ILE A 712 -2.24 57.38 -8.07
C ILE A 712 -3.05 57.57 -6.77
N VAL A 713 -3.00 58.74 -6.13
CA VAL A 713 -3.83 59.04 -4.95
C VAL A 713 -5.29 59.27 -5.36
N MET A 714 -5.56 59.85 -6.54
CA MET A 714 -6.93 60.10 -7.02
C MET A 714 -7.75 58.83 -7.28
N ILE A 715 -7.08 57.68 -7.46
CA ILE A 715 -7.72 56.35 -7.58
C ILE A 715 -7.67 55.52 -6.29
N GLY A 716 -7.12 56.04 -5.19
CA GLY A 716 -7.26 55.46 -3.84
C GLY A 716 -6.08 54.60 -3.32
N VAL A 717 -4.88 54.73 -3.88
CA VAL A 717 -3.68 53.96 -3.46
C VAL A 717 -3.11 54.46 -2.12
N GLN A 718 -2.77 53.55 -1.20
CA GLN A 718 -2.28 53.89 0.15
C GLN A 718 -0.75 54.09 0.22
N ARG A 719 -0.26 54.79 1.26
CA ARG A 719 1.18 55.07 1.43
C ARG A 719 1.99 53.98 2.15
N ARG A 720 1.48 53.40 3.24
CA ARG A 720 2.21 52.42 4.06
C ARG A 720 1.24 51.47 4.79
N PRO A 721 1.53 50.16 4.91
CA PRO A 721 0.67 49.22 5.63
C PRO A 721 0.80 49.32 7.15
N THR A 722 -0.20 48.77 7.86
CA THR A 722 -0.10 48.44 9.30
C THR A 722 0.35 46.98 9.47
N LEU A 723 0.94 46.65 10.63
CA LEU A 723 1.40 45.28 10.92
C LEU A 723 0.28 44.21 10.76
N PRO A 724 -0.98 44.41 11.20
CA PRO A 724 -2.03 43.43 10.98
C PRO A 724 -2.42 43.23 9.50
N ASN A 725 -2.39 44.28 8.67
CA ASN A 725 -2.68 44.16 7.24
C ASN A 725 -1.55 43.39 6.54
N ALA A 726 -0.29 43.79 6.78
CA ALA A 726 0.90 43.11 6.27
C ALA A 726 0.94 41.63 6.66
N PHE A 727 0.52 41.29 7.89
CA PHE A 727 0.44 39.91 8.38
C PHE A 727 -0.70 39.11 7.72
N ASN A 728 -1.86 39.72 7.49
CA ASN A 728 -2.96 39.07 6.77
C ASN A 728 -2.59 38.78 5.30
N ASP A 729 -1.88 39.69 4.63
CA ASP A 729 -1.42 39.48 3.25
C ASP A 729 -0.22 38.51 3.17
N MET A 730 0.65 38.49 4.18
CA MET A 730 1.66 37.43 4.35
C MET A 730 1.00 36.05 4.44
N MET A 731 -0.08 35.91 5.21
CA MET A 731 -0.79 34.63 5.37
C MET A 731 -1.38 34.10 4.07
N LYS A 732 -1.87 34.98 3.17
CA LYS A 732 -2.35 34.59 1.83
C LYS A 732 -1.25 34.01 0.95
N ARG A 733 0.00 34.43 1.15
CA ARG A 733 1.19 34.06 0.35
C ARG A 733 2.27 33.34 1.16
N LYS A 734 1.89 32.71 2.29
CA LYS A 734 2.83 32.06 3.23
C LYS A 734 3.72 31.03 2.53
N ASP A 735 3.13 30.26 1.60
CA ASP A 735 3.77 29.15 0.90
C ASP A 735 4.74 29.63 -0.21
N GLU A 736 4.71 30.92 -0.57
CA GLU A 736 5.69 31.58 -1.43
C GLU A 736 6.78 32.28 -0.60
N LEU A 737 6.35 33.13 0.34
CA LEU A 737 7.20 34.11 1.00
C LEU A 737 8.05 33.51 2.13
N LEU A 738 7.54 32.49 2.80
CA LEU A 738 8.13 31.97 4.03
C LEU A 738 8.86 30.63 3.85
N VAL A 739 8.73 29.96 2.68
CA VAL A 739 9.43 28.70 2.40
C VAL A 739 10.96 28.85 2.34
N SER A 740 11.47 30.01 1.93
CA SER A 740 12.91 30.31 2.01
C SER A 740 13.25 30.96 3.35
N VAL A 741 14.11 30.32 4.16
CA VAL A 741 14.61 30.86 5.44
C VAL A 741 15.19 32.27 5.28
N SER A 742 15.92 32.52 4.18
CA SER A 742 16.55 33.81 3.88
C SER A 742 15.59 34.90 3.37
N LEU A 743 14.34 34.51 3.06
CA LEU A 743 13.25 35.43 2.73
C LEU A 743 12.35 35.66 3.95
N ALA A 744 11.97 34.59 4.66
CA ALA A 744 11.26 34.65 5.95
C ALA A 744 11.99 35.55 6.97
N SER A 745 13.32 35.41 7.06
CA SER A 745 14.20 36.31 7.83
C SER A 745 13.94 37.78 7.54
N LYS A 746 13.91 38.18 6.25
CA LYS A 746 13.67 39.57 5.82
C LYS A 746 12.22 40.01 6.00
N VAL A 747 11.26 39.10 5.86
CA VAL A 747 9.83 39.40 6.08
C VAL A 747 9.58 39.65 7.57
N PHE A 748 10.17 38.87 8.46
CA PHE A 748 10.09 39.08 9.92
C PHE A 748 10.83 40.34 10.37
N ASP A 749 12.00 40.64 9.79
CA ASP A 749 12.76 41.89 9.96
C ASP A 749 12.01 43.13 9.43
N TYR A 750 11.25 43.00 8.33
CA TYR A 750 10.32 44.05 7.91
C TYR A 750 9.13 44.18 8.88
N MET A 751 8.61 43.08 9.44
CA MET A 751 7.48 43.11 10.38
C MET A 751 7.84 43.71 11.75
N SER A 752 9.06 43.55 12.26
CA SER A 752 9.50 44.29 13.45
C SER A 752 9.56 45.82 13.20
N SER A 753 9.75 46.25 11.95
CA SER A 753 9.74 47.67 11.54
C SER A 753 8.35 48.30 11.31
N LEU A 754 7.26 47.55 11.53
CA LEU A 754 5.88 48.00 11.31
C LEU A 754 5.12 48.28 12.62
N GLU A 755 4.39 49.39 12.64
CA GLU A 755 3.52 49.77 13.75
C GLU A 755 2.24 48.91 13.79
N GLY A 756 1.77 48.60 15.01
CA GLY A 756 0.53 47.86 15.25
C GLY A 756 0.61 46.66 16.21
N LEU A 757 1.78 46.39 16.82
CA LEU A 757 1.93 45.32 17.80
C LEU A 757 1.03 45.57 19.03
N SER A 758 0.22 44.57 19.41
CA SER A 758 -0.73 44.66 20.52
C SER A 758 -0.97 43.28 21.13
N ASN A 759 -1.34 43.21 22.42
CA ASN A 759 -1.58 41.93 23.11
C ASN A 759 -2.67 41.09 22.41
N THR A 760 -3.74 41.72 21.94
CA THR A 760 -4.83 41.08 21.18
C THR A 760 -4.42 40.59 19.79
N PHE A 761 -3.29 41.05 19.26
CA PHE A 761 -2.66 40.55 18.03
C PHE A 761 -1.71 39.38 18.35
N ILE A 762 -0.88 39.51 19.41
CA ILE A 762 0.02 38.44 19.88
C ILE A 762 -0.78 37.18 20.26
N GLU A 763 -1.90 37.32 20.99
CA GLU A 763 -2.77 36.20 21.36
C GLU A 763 -3.34 35.49 20.12
N LYS A 764 -3.83 36.25 19.13
CA LYS A 764 -4.31 35.70 17.85
C LYS A 764 -3.21 34.97 17.09
N ILE A 765 -1.98 35.46 17.12
CA ILE A 765 -0.83 34.85 16.42
C ILE A 765 -0.34 33.58 17.13
N SER A 766 -0.40 33.53 18.46
CA SER A 766 0.11 32.41 19.27
C SER A 766 -0.47 31.03 18.90
N ILE A 767 -1.66 31.01 18.32
CA ILE A 767 -2.38 29.79 17.89
C ILE A 767 -2.23 29.45 16.40
N ILE A 768 -1.67 30.35 15.57
CA ILE A 768 -1.59 30.17 14.12
C ILE A 768 -0.23 29.58 13.73
N PRO A 769 -0.17 28.49 12.94
CA PRO A 769 1.09 27.95 12.43
C PRO A 769 1.58 28.75 11.22
N PHE A 770 2.69 29.48 11.37
CA PHE A 770 3.28 30.29 10.30
C PHE A 770 4.81 30.36 10.32
N ILE A 771 5.47 29.87 11.36
CA ILE A 771 6.94 29.91 11.46
C ILE A 771 7.51 28.76 10.61
N PRO A 772 8.38 29.03 9.62
CA PRO A 772 8.94 28.01 8.73
C PRO A 772 9.78 26.96 9.45
N PHE A 773 9.50 25.69 9.18
CA PHE A 773 10.26 24.57 9.72
C PHE A 773 10.43 23.47 8.67
N GLY A 774 11.69 23.11 8.36
CA GLY A 774 12.02 22.23 7.24
C GLY A 774 11.57 22.79 5.88
N ASN A 775 11.54 21.92 4.87
CA ASN A 775 11.37 22.34 3.47
C ASN A 775 9.94 22.76 3.07
N GLN A 776 8.92 22.53 3.92
CA GLN A 776 7.52 22.77 3.56
C GLN A 776 6.50 22.75 4.72
N SER A 777 6.93 22.91 5.98
CA SER A 777 6.01 22.89 7.14
C SER A 777 6.03 24.19 7.94
N PHE A 778 4.91 24.48 8.60
CA PHE A 778 4.73 25.65 9.45
C PHE A 778 4.39 25.24 10.88
N ARG A 779 4.99 25.93 11.85
CA ARG A 779 4.81 25.71 13.29
C ARG A 779 4.20 26.93 13.96
N LYS A 780 3.51 26.70 15.09
CA LYS A 780 3.03 27.77 15.98
C LYS A 780 4.18 28.33 16.83
N PRO A 781 4.10 29.57 17.34
CA PRO A 781 5.08 30.15 18.26
C PRO A 781 5.48 29.27 19.46
N ASN A 782 4.57 28.46 19.99
CA ASN A 782 4.84 27.57 21.14
C ASN A 782 5.41 26.18 20.76
N GLU A 783 5.62 25.91 19.46
CA GLU A 783 6.07 24.61 18.95
C GLU A 783 7.54 24.61 18.47
N VAL A 784 8.20 25.79 18.48
CA VAL A 784 9.58 26.04 18.03
C VAL A 784 10.34 26.91 19.05
N PHE A 785 11.67 26.86 19.01
CA PHE A 785 12.54 27.57 19.95
C PHE A 785 13.69 28.30 19.24
N ILE A 786 14.13 29.44 19.76
CA ILE A 786 15.21 30.25 19.14
C ILE A 786 16.58 29.75 19.61
N ARG A 787 17.49 29.47 18.67
CA ARG A 787 18.80 28.86 18.96
C ARG A 787 19.77 29.85 19.63
N SER A 788 20.15 29.58 20.88
CA SER A 788 21.15 30.36 21.64
C SER A 788 22.58 30.27 21.06
N ASP A 789 23.28 31.41 21.02
CA ASP A 789 24.68 31.57 20.60
C ASP A 789 25.67 30.56 21.18
N SER A 790 25.41 30.09 22.40
CA SER A 790 26.19 29.06 23.09
C SER A 790 26.41 27.78 22.24
N THR A 791 25.55 27.54 21.25
CA THR A 791 25.58 26.37 20.36
C THR A 791 26.06 26.64 18.93
N ARG A 792 26.42 27.87 18.55
CA ARG A 792 26.77 28.24 17.16
C ARG A 792 28.15 27.74 16.66
N ARG A 793 28.94 27.05 17.50
CA ARG A 793 30.40 26.97 17.32
C ARG A 793 30.97 25.82 16.47
N ASN A 794 30.16 24.87 15.95
CA ASN A 794 30.73 23.62 15.40
C ASN A 794 30.12 23.01 14.11
N ILE A 795 29.13 23.62 13.44
CA ILE A 795 28.58 23.12 12.16
C ILE A 795 28.32 24.28 11.18
N LYS A 796 28.50 24.03 9.86
CA LYS A 796 28.47 25.04 8.79
C LYS A 796 27.16 25.08 7.97
N SER A 797 26.06 24.49 8.44
CA SER A 797 24.76 24.52 7.75
C SER A 797 23.96 25.78 8.09
N LYS A 798 23.47 26.49 7.06
CA LYS A 798 22.59 27.68 7.18
C LYS A 798 21.09 27.36 7.00
N ASP A 799 20.73 26.08 6.97
CA ASP A 799 19.38 25.62 6.66
C ASP A 799 18.56 25.35 7.94
N ASN A 800 17.24 25.64 7.91
CA ASN A 800 16.29 25.26 8.97
C ASN A 800 15.96 23.76 8.95
N SER A 801 16.99 22.92 8.95
CA SER A 801 16.88 21.49 9.26
C SER A 801 16.76 21.29 10.77
N VAL A 802 16.07 20.22 11.19
CA VAL A 802 15.92 19.82 12.59
C VAL A 802 17.27 19.82 13.31
N ASP A 803 17.31 20.35 14.55
CA ASP A 803 18.54 20.50 15.33
C ASP A 803 19.32 19.19 15.48
N GLU A 804 20.60 19.34 15.85
CA GLU A 804 21.58 18.30 16.18
C GLU A 804 21.17 17.38 17.36
N ARG A 805 19.90 17.42 17.80
CA ARG A 805 19.29 16.56 18.82
C ARG A 805 17.87 16.06 18.50
N GLY A 806 17.25 16.44 17.38
CA GLY A 806 16.04 15.79 16.83
C GLY A 806 14.69 15.90 17.57
N LEU A 807 14.68 16.10 18.89
CA LEU A 807 13.45 16.09 19.71
C LEU A 807 12.83 17.49 19.90
N ILE A 808 13.65 18.55 19.79
CA ILE A 808 13.25 19.95 20.00
C ILE A 808 13.48 20.72 18.69
N ASP A 809 12.43 21.35 18.16
CA ASP A 809 12.49 22.15 16.94
C ASP A 809 13.14 23.51 17.23
N TYR A 810 14.35 23.76 16.73
CA TYR A 810 14.97 25.08 16.79
C TYR A 810 14.90 25.81 15.44
N VAL A 811 14.84 27.13 15.51
CA VAL A 811 14.89 28.05 14.37
C VAL A 811 15.89 29.18 14.62
N ASP A 812 16.45 29.73 13.54
CA ASP A 812 17.26 30.94 13.56
C ASP A 812 17.00 31.73 12.26
N PHE A 813 16.36 32.89 12.37
CA PHE A 813 16.01 33.77 11.25
C PHE A 813 16.90 35.03 11.21
N GLY A 814 18.06 35.02 11.87
CA GLY A 814 18.91 36.19 12.03
C GLY A 814 18.37 37.17 13.08
N GLU A 815 19.08 38.27 13.30
CA GLU A 815 18.90 39.16 14.46
C GLU A 815 17.49 39.78 14.55
N GLY A 816 17.11 40.67 13.64
CA GLY A 816 15.78 41.30 13.63
C GLY A 816 14.62 40.32 13.39
N GLY A 817 14.86 39.22 12.65
CA GLY A 817 13.88 38.14 12.48
C GLY A 817 13.61 37.36 13.77
N ASN A 818 14.64 37.09 14.56
CA ASN A 818 14.49 36.48 15.89
C ASN A 818 13.93 37.48 16.91
N GLU A 819 14.26 38.77 16.81
CA GLU A 819 13.66 39.83 17.64
C GLU A 819 12.14 39.92 17.44
N PHE A 820 11.67 39.86 16.19
CA PHE A 820 10.23 39.74 15.90
C PHE A 820 9.62 38.50 16.58
N LEU A 821 10.26 37.34 16.49
CA LEU A 821 9.77 36.11 17.14
C LEU A 821 9.79 36.18 18.68
N LEU A 822 10.78 36.84 19.28
CA LEU A 822 10.80 37.13 20.72
C LEU A 822 9.65 38.09 21.12
N SER A 823 9.35 39.10 20.30
CA SER A 823 8.26 40.05 20.58
C SER A 823 6.88 39.40 20.63
N ILE A 824 6.67 38.31 19.88
CA ILE A 824 5.46 37.47 19.92
C ILE A 824 5.55 36.27 20.88
N ARG A 825 6.54 36.28 21.79
CA ARG A 825 6.77 35.31 22.89
C ARG A 825 7.26 33.90 22.50
N VAL A 826 7.99 33.73 21.38
CA VAL A 826 8.74 32.49 21.13
C VAL A 826 9.86 32.34 22.17
N LEU A 827 10.02 31.14 22.75
CA LEU A 827 11.02 30.86 23.79
C LEU A 827 12.38 30.40 23.21
N SER A 828 13.45 30.48 24.00
CA SER A 828 14.78 29.96 23.64
C SER A 828 15.02 28.50 24.09
N TYR A 829 14.20 27.97 25.00
CA TYR A 829 14.23 26.57 25.44
C TYR A 829 12.83 26.17 25.99
N PRO A 830 12.36 24.91 25.81
CA PRO A 830 11.13 24.45 26.44
C PRO A 830 11.26 24.39 27.98
N THR A 831 10.23 24.86 28.69
CA THR A 831 10.06 24.63 30.13
C THR A 831 9.85 23.14 30.43
N PRO A 832 10.06 22.64 31.67
CA PRO A 832 9.89 21.22 31.99
C PRO A 832 8.51 20.65 31.59
N PRO A 833 7.35 21.33 31.80
CA PRO A 833 6.07 20.83 31.31
C PRO A 833 5.95 20.79 29.78
N ILE A 834 6.61 21.69 29.04
CA ILE A 834 6.64 21.67 27.57
C ILE A 834 7.55 20.55 27.08
N LEU A 835 8.73 20.36 27.68
CA LEU A 835 9.64 19.27 27.36
C LEU A 835 9.00 17.89 27.62
N ALA A 836 8.21 17.77 28.69
CA ALA A 836 7.40 16.59 28.98
C ALA A 836 6.32 16.34 27.90
N ARG A 837 5.66 17.39 27.39
CA ARG A 837 4.73 17.27 26.23
C ARG A 837 5.46 16.81 24.97
N LEU A 838 6.63 17.38 24.66
CA LEU A 838 7.44 16.96 23.51
C LEU A 838 7.88 15.48 23.60
N LEU A 839 8.22 15.00 24.79
CA LEU A 839 8.57 13.59 25.03
C LEU A 839 7.39 12.62 24.84
N MET A 840 6.16 13.02 25.20
CA MET A 840 4.94 12.23 24.95
C MET A 840 4.48 12.32 23.50
N ASP A 841 4.45 13.52 22.92
CA ASP A 841 3.72 13.83 21.68
C ASP A 841 4.58 13.66 20.42
N ARG A 842 5.90 13.43 20.55
CA ARG A 842 6.85 13.32 19.41
C ARG A 842 7.80 12.12 19.45
N GLN A 843 7.62 11.18 20.38
CA GLN A 843 8.51 10.04 20.58
C GLN A 843 8.73 9.20 19.31
N ASP A 844 7.64 8.79 18.65
CA ASP A 844 7.70 7.87 17.51
C ASP A 844 8.42 8.53 16.32
N TYR A 845 8.04 9.77 16.00
CA TYR A 845 8.67 10.58 14.96
C TYR A 845 10.19 10.73 15.18
N PHE A 846 10.62 10.99 16.41
CA PHE A 846 12.04 11.12 16.73
C PHE A 846 12.82 9.80 16.53
N PHE A 847 12.26 8.66 16.94
CA PHE A 847 12.93 7.37 16.78
C PHE A 847 12.91 6.86 15.34
N GLU A 848 11.84 7.08 14.59
CA GLU A 848 11.74 6.70 13.18
C GLU A 848 12.57 7.62 12.26
N HIS A 849 12.26 8.92 12.25
CA HIS A 849 12.62 9.82 11.14
C HIS A 849 13.99 10.50 11.30
N TYR A 850 14.60 10.50 12.49
CA TYR A 850 15.83 11.25 12.72
C TYR A 850 17.08 10.51 12.17
N PRO A 851 17.93 11.16 11.34
CA PRO A 851 19.05 10.50 10.64
C PRO A 851 20.32 10.40 11.52
N ARG A 852 20.28 9.58 12.58
CA ARG A 852 21.43 9.24 13.43
C ARG A 852 21.40 7.79 13.90
N THR A 853 22.52 7.31 14.46
CA THR A 853 22.58 5.98 15.06
C THR A 853 21.65 5.88 16.28
N GLU A 854 21.13 4.69 16.55
CA GLU A 854 20.23 4.47 17.70
C GLU A 854 20.90 4.85 19.03
N ALA A 855 22.20 4.58 19.18
CA ALA A 855 22.97 4.97 20.36
C ALA A 855 22.98 6.49 20.61
N GLU A 856 22.99 7.31 19.56
CA GLU A 856 22.91 8.77 19.66
C GLU A 856 21.48 9.26 19.93
N LYS A 857 20.48 8.61 19.31
CA LYS A 857 19.06 8.86 19.61
C LYS A 857 18.78 8.63 21.10
N LEU A 858 19.22 7.47 21.62
CA LEU A 858 19.07 7.07 23.02
C LEU A 858 19.79 8.02 23.97
N ARG A 859 21.07 8.33 23.72
CA ARG A 859 21.82 9.30 24.54
C ARG A 859 21.12 10.66 24.61
N THR A 860 20.51 11.09 23.51
CA THR A 860 19.79 12.36 23.44
C THR A 860 18.45 12.31 24.20
N TYR A 861 17.68 11.23 24.04
CA TYR A 861 16.43 11.02 24.78
C TYR A 861 16.67 10.91 26.29
N THR A 862 17.66 10.11 26.72
CA THR A 862 18.11 10.00 28.11
C THR A 862 18.61 11.33 28.67
N ALA A 863 19.28 12.16 27.87
CA ALA A 863 19.68 13.52 28.29
C ALA A 863 18.48 14.46 28.50
N CYS A 864 17.38 14.28 27.77
CA CYS A 864 16.12 15.00 28.01
C CYS A 864 15.40 14.49 29.27
N LEU A 865 15.34 13.17 29.50
CA LEU A 865 14.81 12.59 30.74
C LEU A 865 15.60 13.06 31.98
N LYS A 866 16.93 13.09 31.90
CA LYS A 866 17.82 13.63 32.95
C LYS A 866 17.59 15.11 33.26
N LYS A 867 17.05 15.90 32.33
CA LYS A 867 16.65 17.30 32.57
C LYS A 867 15.29 17.44 33.24
N LEU A 868 14.41 16.45 33.14
CA LEU A 868 13.16 16.41 33.90
C LEU A 868 13.36 15.89 35.33
N ALA A 869 14.35 15.03 35.55
CA ALA A 869 14.65 14.43 36.85
C ALA A 869 14.79 15.42 38.04
N PRO A 870 15.42 16.60 37.94
CA PRO A 870 15.43 17.56 39.06
C PRO A 870 14.15 18.43 39.19
N HIS A 871 13.16 18.26 38.31
CA HIS A 871 11.92 19.06 38.28
C HIS A 871 10.65 18.21 38.56
N VAL A 872 10.77 17.10 39.30
CA VAL A 872 9.61 16.20 39.55
C VAL A 872 8.45 16.92 40.22
N GLU A 873 8.71 17.75 41.24
CA GLU A 873 7.69 18.50 41.98
C GLU A 873 6.92 19.47 41.08
N GLU A 874 7.62 20.15 40.18
CA GLU A 874 7.03 21.06 39.17
C GLU A 874 6.10 20.28 38.22
N LEU A 875 6.55 19.12 37.72
CA LEU A 875 5.78 18.24 36.83
C LEU A 875 4.57 17.57 37.50
N LEU A 876 4.64 17.31 38.82
CA LEU A 876 3.51 16.81 39.61
C LEU A 876 2.47 17.92 39.85
N SER A 877 2.90 19.17 39.97
CA SER A 877 2.02 20.32 40.19
C SER A 877 1.25 20.77 38.92
N ASP A 878 1.84 20.60 37.72
CA ASP A 878 1.18 20.92 36.45
C ASP A 878 0.08 19.87 36.10
N PRO A 879 -1.06 20.28 35.51
CA PRO A 879 -2.12 19.36 35.08
C PRO A 879 -1.67 18.24 34.11
N ILE A 880 -0.49 18.35 33.51
CA ILE A 880 0.18 17.32 32.71
C ILE A 880 0.46 16.02 33.49
N SER A 881 0.60 16.07 34.81
CA SER A 881 0.85 14.90 35.68
C SER A 881 -0.10 13.74 35.37
N LYS A 882 -1.39 14.02 35.19
CA LYS A 882 -2.42 13.03 34.81
C LYS A 882 -2.20 12.37 33.44
N ARG A 883 -1.52 13.04 32.51
CA ARG A 883 -1.06 12.42 31.25
C ARG A 883 0.16 11.53 31.50
N LEU A 884 1.17 12.03 32.20
CA LEU A 884 2.45 11.33 32.45
C LEU A 884 2.30 9.95 33.12
N TYR A 885 1.27 9.75 33.96
CA TYR A 885 0.95 8.44 34.55
C TYR A 885 0.38 7.40 33.57
N ASN A 886 -0.11 7.81 32.39
CA ASN A 886 -0.96 7.00 31.52
C ASN A 886 -0.52 6.95 30.04
N THR A 887 0.34 7.87 29.58
CA THR A 887 0.92 7.85 28.22
C THR A 887 2.36 7.29 28.26
N PRO A 888 2.85 6.67 27.17
CA PRO A 888 4.26 6.32 27.07
C PRO A 888 5.15 7.58 26.98
N TRP A 889 6.29 7.55 27.69
CA TRP A 889 7.37 8.56 27.62
C TRP A 889 8.64 8.10 28.35
N CYS A 890 8.54 7.12 29.25
CA CYS A 890 9.69 6.56 29.94
C CYS A 890 10.44 5.58 29.01
N LEU A 891 11.74 5.79 28.84
CA LEU A 891 12.62 4.84 28.15
C LEU A 891 12.87 3.63 29.05
N GLY A 892 12.58 2.43 28.55
CA GLY A 892 12.90 1.15 29.21
C GLY A 892 13.84 0.29 28.36
N TYR A 893 14.75 -0.42 29.01
CA TYR A 893 15.70 -1.36 28.40
C TYR A 893 15.34 -2.81 28.75
N GLN A 894 15.31 -3.68 27.75
CA GLN A 894 15.16 -5.12 27.88
C GLN A 894 16.52 -5.77 27.56
N LYS A 895 17.08 -6.54 28.50
CA LYS A 895 18.44 -7.11 28.35
C LYS A 895 18.39 -8.43 27.57
N ILE A 896 19.16 -8.51 26.48
CA ILE A 896 19.08 -9.55 25.45
C ILE A 896 20.48 -10.09 25.08
N GLN A 897 20.94 -11.12 25.79
CA GLN A 897 22.08 -11.94 25.35
C GLN A 897 21.90 -12.50 23.93
N GLN A 898 22.95 -12.40 23.11
CA GLN A 898 22.97 -12.92 21.74
C GLN A 898 23.87 -14.15 21.58
N ARG A 899 24.99 -14.19 22.31
CA ARG A 899 25.94 -15.32 22.40
C ARG A 899 26.45 -15.46 23.84
N LYS A 900 27.40 -16.37 24.10
CA LYS A 900 27.90 -16.66 25.46
C LYS A 900 28.36 -15.40 26.21
N ASP A 901 29.05 -14.49 25.50
CA ASP A 901 29.80 -13.37 26.09
C ASP A 901 29.35 -11.99 25.59
N ILE A 902 28.20 -11.90 24.90
CA ILE A 902 27.68 -10.63 24.33
C ILE A 902 26.20 -10.44 24.65
N THR A 903 25.91 -9.45 25.50
CA THR A 903 24.60 -8.81 25.67
C THR A 903 24.40 -7.70 24.66
N ARG A 904 23.26 -7.69 23.97
CA ARG A 904 22.64 -6.47 23.45
C ARG A 904 21.51 -6.06 24.40
N GLU A 905 21.10 -4.81 24.29
CA GLU A 905 19.97 -4.27 25.04
C GLU A 905 19.04 -3.61 24.04
N THR A 906 17.81 -4.09 23.94
CA THR A 906 16.78 -3.45 23.11
C THR A 906 16.00 -2.48 23.97
N PHE A 907 15.73 -1.29 23.46
CA PHE A 907 14.94 -0.29 24.16
C PHE A 907 13.49 -0.29 23.66
N ARG A 908 12.59 0.23 24.49
CA ARG A 908 11.23 0.61 24.11
C ARG A 908 10.81 1.78 24.98
N ILE A 909 10.02 2.71 24.45
CA ILE A 909 9.34 3.71 25.27
C ILE A 909 8.00 3.14 25.72
N ALA A 910 7.71 3.30 27.01
CA ALA A 910 6.57 2.68 27.67
C ALA A 910 5.95 3.62 28.72
N ILE A 911 4.80 3.23 29.24
CA ILE A 911 4.15 3.89 30.39
C ILE A 911 5.00 3.53 31.64
N PRO A 912 5.24 4.45 32.60
CA PRO A 912 6.06 4.16 33.78
C PRO A 912 5.73 2.84 34.51
N ARG A 913 4.43 2.50 34.58
CA ARG A 913 3.89 1.28 35.21
C ARG A 913 4.23 -0.03 34.50
N GLU A 914 4.72 0.02 33.27
CA GLU A 914 5.19 -1.14 32.49
C GLU A 914 6.69 -1.40 32.67
N ILE A 915 7.41 -0.50 33.36
CA ILE A 915 8.85 -0.55 33.59
C ILE A 915 9.12 -0.94 35.05
N TYR A 916 10.10 -1.84 35.22
CA TYR A 916 10.44 -2.45 36.50
C TYR A 916 11.85 -2.06 36.97
N MET A 917 12.05 -2.07 38.29
CA MET A 917 13.32 -1.82 38.95
C MET A 917 13.93 -3.15 39.44
N ASN A 918 15.26 -3.30 39.30
CA ASN A 918 15.92 -4.58 39.47
C ASN A 918 16.24 -4.90 40.93
N ASP A 919 15.54 -5.87 41.50
CA ASP A 919 15.83 -6.47 42.81
C ASP A 919 16.21 -7.97 42.72
N ASN A 920 15.98 -8.63 41.59
CA ASN A 920 16.21 -10.07 41.45
C ASN A 920 16.60 -10.47 40.01
N ASN A 921 17.90 -10.66 39.79
CA ASN A 921 18.48 -11.07 38.51
C ASN A 921 17.94 -12.41 37.97
N GLN A 922 17.46 -13.34 38.82
CA GLN A 922 16.85 -14.58 38.33
C GLN A 922 15.50 -14.29 37.66
N TYR A 923 14.65 -13.46 38.27
CA TYR A 923 13.38 -13.07 37.66
C TYR A 923 13.57 -12.20 36.41
N VAL A 924 14.61 -11.36 36.34
CA VAL A 924 15.00 -10.69 35.09
C VAL A 924 15.34 -11.71 33.99
N CYS A 925 16.12 -12.75 34.30
CA CYS A 925 16.49 -13.79 33.34
C CYS A 925 15.35 -14.74 32.93
N TYR A 926 14.33 -14.95 33.77
CA TYR A 926 13.19 -15.83 33.48
C TYR A 926 12.01 -15.13 32.81
N LEU A 927 11.82 -13.82 33.07
CA LEU A 927 10.61 -13.09 32.69
C LEU A 927 10.90 -11.94 31.72
N MET A 928 12.18 -11.59 31.51
CA MET A 928 12.68 -10.55 30.62
C MET A 928 11.82 -9.26 30.57
N PRO A 929 11.49 -8.63 31.71
CA PRO A 929 10.72 -7.39 31.75
C PRO A 929 11.49 -6.20 31.15
N LEU A 930 10.77 -5.10 30.87
CA LEU A 930 11.35 -3.79 30.60
C LEU A 930 11.90 -3.22 31.91
N MET A 931 13.18 -2.84 31.91
CA MET A 931 13.89 -2.29 33.07
C MET A 931 14.19 -0.81 32.88
N ILE A 932 14.35 -0.10 33.98
CA ILE A 932 14.90 1.27 33.97
C ILE A 932 16.31 1.31 33.35
N PRO A 933 16.75 2.42 32.72
CA PRO A 933 18.16 2.60 32.34
C PRO A 933 19.08 2.53 33.57
N ASP A 934 20.32 2.04 33.40
CA ASP A 934 21.36 2.03 34.45
C ASP A 934 21.91 3.44 34.73
N GLU A 935 21.03 4.36 35.17
CA GLU A 935 21.25 5.79 35.34
C GLU A 935 20.53 6.29 36.62
N PRO A 936 21.24 6.49 37.75
CA PRO A 936 20.62 6.64 39.07
C PRO A 936 19.74 7.89 39.21
N ALA A 937 19.98 8.93 38.40
CA ALA A 937 19.14 10.13 38.35
C ALA A 937 17.73 9.88 37.80
N LEU A 938 17.47 8.74 37.13
CA LEU A 938 16.15 8.39 36.61
C LEU A 938 15.32 7.55 37.58
N THR A 939 15.95 6.88 38.57
CA THR A 939 15.25 5.97 39.51
C THR A 939 14.12 6.66 40.26
N GLN A 940 14.41 7.79 40.91
CA GLN A 940 13.41 8.57 41.64
C GLN A 940 12.28 9.07 40.71
N LEU A 941 12.63 9.57 39.53
CA LEU A 941 11.67 10.04 38.53
C LEU A 941 10.70 8.92 38.10
N TYR A 942 11.20 7.70 37.89
CA TYR A 942 10.40 6.56 37.45
C TYR A 942 9.54 5.98 38.59
N GLU A 943 10.07 5.96 39.82
CA GLU A 943 9.35 5.49 41.00
C GLU A 943 8.14 6.38 41.34
N GLU A 944 8.31 7.72 41.36
CA GLU A 944 7.23 8.70 41.59
C GLU A 944 6.13 8.66 40.51
N PHE A 945 6.51 8.40 39.24
CA PHE A 945 5.55 8.20 38.15
C PHE A 945 5.00 6.76 38.04
N GLY A 946 5.42 5.84 38.92
CA GLY A 946 4.72 4.59 39.21
C GLY A 946 5.34 3.28 38.72
N SER A 947 6.64 3.27 38.38
CA SER A 947 7.43 2.04 38.19
C SER A 947 7.54 1.22 39.49
N ARG A 948 7.87 -0.08 39.40
CA ARG A 948 7.89 -0.98 40.58
C ARG A 948 9.06 -1.95 40.62
N TRP A 949 9.48 -2.31 41.84
CA TRP A 949 10.45 -3.37 42.11
C TRP A 949 9.91 -4.75 41.67
N LEU A 950 10.74 -5.51 40.95
CA LEU A 950 10.31 -6.69 40.19
C LEU A 950 9.80 -7.83 41.07
N SER A 951 10.51 -8.19 42.16
CA SER A 951 10.17 -9.34 43.00
C SER A 951 8.77 -9.24 43.62
N HIS A 952 8.36 -8.03 44.00
CA HIS A 952 7.04 -7.72 44.55
C HIS A 952 5.89 -7.94 43.55
N CYS A 953 6.21 -8.04 42.25
CA CYS A 953 5.23 -8.23 41.19
C CYS A 953 5.08 -9.69 40.74
N VAL A 954 5.95 -10.62 41.17
CA VAL A 954 5.94 -12.02 40.70
C VAL A 954 5.06 -12.93 41.57
N LYS A 955 4.19 -13.73 40.94
CA LYS A 955 3.33 -14.75 41.57
C LYS A 955 3.57 -16.12 40.95
N ARG A 956 3.47 -17.19 41.76
CA ARG A 956 3.53 -18.60 41.32
C ARG A 956 2.20 -19.29 41.66
N ILE A 957 1.68 -20.11 40.76
CA ILE A 957 0.40 -20.81 40.88
C ILE A 957 0.58 -22.25 40.38
N SER A 958 -0.01 -23.22 41.08
CA SER A 958 -0.13 -24.62 40.64
C SER A 958 -1.60 -25.01 40.52
N THR A 959 -1.95 -25.72 39.44
CA THR A 959 -3.30 -26.16 39.13
C THR A 959 -3.29 -27.61 38.68
N HIS A 960 -4.05 -28.46 39.37
CA HIS A 960 -4.39 -29.80 38.89
C HIS A 960 -5.42 -29.64 37.75
N THR A 961 -5.23 -30.36 36.64
CA THR A 961 -6.00 -30.14 35.40
C THR A 961 -6.61 -31.40 34.80
N GLY A 962 -6.43 -32.56 35.43
CA GLY A 962 -7.04 -33.83 35.05
C GLY A 962 -6.31 -35.01 35.70
N SER A 963 -7.04 -36.10 35.92
CA SER A 963 -6.56 -37.39 36.44
C SER A 963 -7.16 -38.52 35.64
#